data_AF-A0A1Q9DTQ9-F1
#
_entry.id   AF-A0A1Q9DTQ9-F1
#
_cell.length_a   1.000
_cell.length_b   1.000
_cell.length_c   1.000
_cell.angle_alpha   90.00
_cell.angle_beta   90.00
_cell.angle_gamma   90.00
#
_symmetry.space_group_name_H-M   'P 1'
#
loop_
_entity.id
_entity.type
_entity.pdbx_description
1 polymer ?
#
loop_
_entity_poly.entity_id
_entity_poly.type
_entity_poly.pdbx_seq_one_letter_code
_entity_poly.pdbx_strand_id
1 'polypeptide(L)'
;MVLALKTQENKAAISEDRNLRKPPSADGSNCSRALRNRGGSGPGGQAGRRPPMVDVPRLTSLDALIAVKDGRVIQKAQAVAPPRASARGSGNGGARSSAPWVGLSGQMAEPKRVPVTVLTGFLGSGKTTLLNHILSTQHGMKFAIIENEFGEVGVDEKVIKEDSEEQVIEVMNGCICCTVRGDLVKVLKKLRSKLDTFDGVIIETTGMADPAPVAQTFFVDPEVQKIYHLDGIVTVVDCKHVLAHLQEEKPEGVENETVEQIAFADRIILNKTDLVDDAALEEVVTEVQKVNKDAELIKAQHSKVDPAKLLGINAFSLDRVLEMDPEFMNTDGEHQHDNSISSISWKFEGELNVNKMEMWISEMLQTKAADMFRYKGMLAVKGMDTKYLFQGVHMLFNGGFSEEYQWKKGETRECRFVFIGRNLDKALLEQKFMECKVTSEARFKVGDRVEANVPGGWKKAKIMRVWDEGNPYRIQLEDGTQVWAPDDSDNFVRAVKGGYCLCGAVAVGRQRRRLRALPFGISVVGTGSAAPETVVSNDDLAEIVETSDEWISQRTGIRRRHVLAPDESLASLSTKAASRALEAAKMSPEDVDLVIHATSTPDDLFGSGPQVASMLGADNAVAFDLTAACSGFVFALTTAAQYVRSGSFKSAVVIGADCLSRWVDWSDRNTCVLFGDGAGAMVITATDAEKDALLGFRMGSDGNGACHLGLNAEADGVSLGAGKEGGDGRYRKVTMNGKEVFRFATSRAPETLSKLMEEHNISGEEVDWLLLHQANRRIMDSAARRLKLPKEKILCNLDEYGNTSAASIPLALDEAVKEGKVQPGQLVACCGFGAGLTWGGGRLPSHCDRTPKSGSPVFYRKLTHSLNLHLADLADKAIAYPHQPEAWAAERMAQTGSPWALPGLLGGAAVVVAVFPDPVIGIPL
;
A
#
# COMPACT_ATOMS: atom_id res chain seq x y z
N MET A 1 17.29 -52.05 -14.41
CA MET A 1 17.75 -52.86 -13.26
C MET A 1 17.25 -52.13 -12.02
N VAL A 2 16.27 -52.64 -11.26
CA VAL A 2 16.23 -53.91 -10.49
C VAL A 2 17.16 -53.83 -9.26
N LEU A 3 16.60 -54.13 -8.09
CA LEU A 3 17.21 -54.18 -6.74
C LEU A 3 18.45 -55.12 -6.74
N ALA A 4 19.43 -55.03 -5.83
CA ALA A 4 19.22 -55.25 -4.39
C ALA A 4 20.49 -55.08 -3.51
N LEU A 5 20.27 -54.67 -2.25
CA LEU A 5 20.94 -55.07 -0.99
C LEU A 5 22.47 -54.88 -0.80
N LYS A 6 22.80 -54.20 0.33
CA LYS A 6 23.72 -54.56 1.45
C LYS A 6 25.08 -55.26 1.14
N THR A 7 26.21 -54.96 1.81
CA THR A 7 26.37 -54.62 3.25
C THR A 7 27.75 -53.99 3.56
N GLN A 8 27.82 -53.22 4.68
CA GLN A 8 28.95 -53.00 5.62
C GLN A 8 30.44 -52.81 5.18
N GLU A 9 31.02 -51.77 5.80
CA GLU A 9 32.34 -51.70 6.48
C GLU A 9 33.66 -51.26 5.80
N ASN A 10 34.07 -50.05 6.22
CA ASN A 10 35.37 -49.65 6.77
C ASN A 10 36.72 -49.82 6.01
N LYS A 11 37.19 -48.66 5.51
CA LYS A 11 38.47 -48.00 5.91
C LYS A 11 39.80 -48.80 5.91
N ALA A 12 40.52 -48.74 4.78
CA ALA A 12 41.93 -48.30 4.68
C ALA A 12 42.23 -47.98 3.20
N ALA A 13 42.81 -46.86 2.73
CA ALA A 13 43.80 -45.88 3.22
C ALA A 13 45.27 -46.23 2.88
N ILE A 14 45.94 -45.32 2.14
CA ILE A 14 47.40 -45.25 1.83
C ILE A 14 47.85 -46.36 0.83
N SER A 15 48.43 -46.07 -0.34
CA SER A 15 49.69 -45.32 -0.55
C SER A 15 49.86 -44.68 -1.95
N GLU A 16 50.77 -43.71 -2.05
CA GLU A 16 51.44 -43.26 -3.30
C GLU A 16 52.46 -44.33 -3.78
N ASP A 17 53.07 -44.34 -4.97
CA ASP A 17 53.96 -43.31 -5.56
C ASP A 17 54.15 -43.50 -7.10
N ARG A 18 54.86 -42.57 -7.74
CA ARG A 18 55.16 -42.43 -9.18
C ARG A 18 56.46 -43.15 -9.57
N ASN A 19 56.65 -43.47 -10.86
CA ASN A 19 57.68 -42.81 -11.73
C ASN A 19 57.95 -43.49 -13.10
N LEU A 20 57.82 -42.69 -14.18
CA LEU A 20 58.76 -42.50 -15.33
C LEU A 20 59.37 -43.74 -16.05
N ARG A 21 59.26 -43.88 -17.38
CA ARG A 21 60.04 -43.09 -18.39
C ARG A 21 59.47 -43.14 -19.84
N LYS A 22 60.08 -42.35 -20.75
CA LYS A 22 59.79 -42.06 -22.19
C LYS A 22 60.94 -42.58 -23.12
N PRO A 23 61.07 -42.20 -24.42
CA PRO A 23 60.20 -42.20 -25.63
C PRO A 23 60.88 -42.98 -26.81
N PRO A 24 60.60 -42.75 -28.13
CA PRO A 24 61.16 -41.63 -28.93
C PRO A 24 60.23 -41.01 -30.03
N SER A 25 60.83 -40.15 -30.91
CA SER A 25 60.30 -39.20 -31.94
C SER A 25 59.91 -39.82 -33.31
N ALA A 26 59.49 -39.13 -34.40
CA ALA A 26 59.40 -37.70 -34.83
C ALA A 26 58.12 -37.48 -35.73
N ASP A 27 57.87 -36.52 -36.67
CA ASP A 27 58.55 -35.34 -37.30
C ASP A 27 57.46 -34.41 -37.96
N GLY A 28 57.61 -33.39 -38.83
CA GLY A 28 58.77 -32.80 -39.55
C GLY A 28 58.55 -31.56 -40.49
N SER A 29 57.35 -30.95 -40.61
CA SER A 29 57.04 -29.60 -41.21
C SER A 29 57.01 -29.33 -42.74
N ASN A 30 56.18 -28.35 -43.17
CA ASN A 30 56.20 -27.51 -44.40
C ASN A 30 55.04 -26.46 -44.34
N CYS A 31 54.82 -25.41 -45.18
CA CYS A 31 55.52 -24.80 -46.33
C CYS A 31 55.31 -23.24 -46.33
N SER A 32 55.10 -22.54 -47.47
CA SER A 32 55.01 -21.05 -47.53
C SER A 32 54.25 -20.41 -48.73
N ARG A 33 53.65 -19.21 -48.52
CA ARG A 33 53.40 -18.02 -49.41
C ARG A 33 52.05 -17.33 -49.04
N ALA A 34 51.86 -16.03 -48.78
CA ALA A 34 52.52 -14.72 -49.04
C ALA A 34 51.90 -13.88 -50.19
N LEU A 35 51.24 -12.75 -49.87
CA LEU A 35 51.22 -11.50 -50.68
C LEU A 35 50.55 -10.28 -49.97
N ARG A 36 51.34 -9.19 -49.82
CA ARG A 36 51.06 -7.72 -49.71
C ARG A 36 49.67 -7.23 -49.25
N ASN A 37 49.49 -6.37 -48.24
CA ASN A 37 50.15 -5.09 -47.85
C ASN A 37 49.80 -3.85 -48.73
N ARG A 38 48.97 -2.94 -48.17
CA ARG A 38 49.04 -1.46 -48.32
C ARG A 38 48.61 -0.83 -46.98
N GLY A 39 49.15 0.34 -46.64
CA GLY A 39 48.83 1.07 -45.42
C GLY A 39 49.38 2.50 -45.43
N GLY A 40 49.17 3.23 -44.33
CA GLY A 40 49.50 4.66 -44.16
C GLY A 40 48.26 5.56 -44.29
N SER A 41 48.14 6.69 -43.57
CA SER A 41 49.04 7.25 -42.54
C SER A 41 48.37 8.39 -41.76
N GLY A 42 48.67 8.55 -40.46
CA GLY A 42 48.54 9.84 -39.72
C GLY A 42 49.74 10.77 -39.99
N PRO A 43 50.06 11.80 -39.15
CA PRO A 43 49.59 12.03 -37.76
C PRO A 43 49.34 13.52 -37.33
N GLY A 44 48.89 13.74 -36.07
CA GLY A 44 49.04 15.00 -35.29
C GLY A 44 48.03 16.14 -35.54
N GLY A 45 47.80 17.11 -34.64
CA GLY A 45 48.24 17.24 -33.23
C GLY A 45 47.91 18.61 -32.56
N GLN A 46 47.60 18.60 -31.25
CA GLN A 46 47.62 19.70 -30.23
C GLN A 46 46.82 21.03 -30.41
N ALA A 47 45.89 21.24 -29.45
CA ALA A 47 45.65 22.44 -28.58
C ALA A 47 45.58 23.93 -29.09
N GLY A 48 44.54 24.66 -28.65
CA GLY A 48 44.75 25.99 -27.99
C GLY A 48 43.88 27.24 -28.32
N ARG A 49 42.96 27.61 -27.39
CA ARG A 49 42.50 29.00 -27.03
C ARG A 49 41.61 29.83 -28.01
N ARG A 50 41.10 30.97 -27.45
CA ARG A 50 40.03 31.93 -27.91
C ARG A 50 40.63 33.19 -28.61
N PRO A 51 39.87 34.30 -28.88
CA PRO A 51 38.61 34.57 -29.64
C PRO A 51 38.89 35.55 -30.84
N PRO A 52 37.95 36.36 -31.42
CA PRO A 52 37.47 37.64 -30.84
C PRO A 52 36.01 38.06 -31.22
N MET A 53 35.67 39.36 -31.11
CA MET A 53 34.33 39.99 -31.21
C MET A 53 34.03 40.65 -32.59
N VAL A 54 32.77 41.07 -32.81
CA VAL A 54 32.34 42.13 -33.76
C VAL A 54 31.26 43.01 -33.08
N ASP A 55 31.08 44.26 -33.52
CA ASP A 55 30.52 45.39 -32.74
C ASP A 55 29.11 45.92 -33.13
N VAL A 56 28.62 46.87 -32.31
CA VAL A 56 27.41 47.75 -32.35
C VAL A 56 26.96 48.32 -33.73
N PRO A 57 25.67 48.74 -33.98
CA PRO A 57 25.04 49.89 -33.28
C PRO A 57 23.49 50.09 -33.18
N ARG A 58 23.10 50.88 -32.15
CA ARG A 58 22.05 51.95 -32.01
C ARG A 58 20.60 51.83 -32.59
N LEU A 59 19.63 52.19 -31.73
CA LEU A 59 18.51 53.18 -31.84
C LEU A 59 17.77 53.15 -30.47
N THR A 60 17.57 54.17 -29.61
CA THR A 60 16.86 55.49 -29.68
C THR A 60 15.41 55.42 -30.16
N SER A 61 14.39 56.02 -29.51
CA SER A 61 14.28 56.78 -28.24
C SER A 61 12.82 57.22 -27.99
N LEU A 62 12.39 57.49 -26.75
CA LEU A 62 11.78 58.78 -26.34
C LEU A 62 11.64 58.93 -24.80
N ASP A 63 11.39 60.16 -24.35
CA ASP A 63 11.70 60.64 -22.99
C ASP A 63 10.50 60.85 -22.07
N ALA A 64 10.78 60.85 -20.75
CA ALA A 64 10.19 61.78 -19.78
C ALA A 64 11.10 61.95 -18.55
N LEU A 65 11.90 63.03 -18.49
CA LEU A 65 12.42 63.57 -17.22
C LEU A 65 11.32 64.46 -16.58
N ILE A 66 11.30 64.73 -15.26
CA ILE A 66 12.05 65.76 -14.52
C ILE A 66 11.55 65.65 -13.06
N ALA A 67 12.33 65.83 -11.98
CA ALA A 67 13.78 65.89 -11.81
C ALA A 67 14.16 65.58 -10.34
N VAL A 68 15.44 65.31 -10.10
CA VAL A 68 16.08 65.38 -8.77
C VAL A 68 16.82 66.71 -8.67
N LYS A 69 16.89 67.32 -7.48
CA LYS A 69 17.74 68.49 -7.24
C LYS A 69 18.50 68.37 -5.91
N ASP A 70 19.74 68.85 -5.89
CA ASP A 70 20.57 69.13 -4.72
C ASP A 70 20.82 67.95 -3.72
N GLY A 71 20.70 66.72 -4.22
CA GLY A 71 21.63 65.63 -3.89
C GLY A 71 21.44 64.83 -2.59
N ARG A 72 20.52 65.19 -1.68
CA ARG A 72 20.22 64.41 -0.45
C ARG A 72 18.80 64.64 0.08
N VAL A 73 18.39 63.77 1.02
CA VAL A 73 17.26 63.91 1.99
C VAL A 73 15.87 63.83 1.29
N ILE A 74 14.75 63.37 1.87
CA ILE A 74 14.40 63.11 3.29
C ILE A 74 13.66 61.78 3.46
N GLN A 75 14.05 61.00 4.49
CA GLN A 75 13.19 59.99 5.13
C GLN A 75 12.61 60.60 6.41
N LYS A 76 11.28 60.65 6.57
CA LYS A 76 10.65 60.99 7.86
C LYS A 76 9.21 60.47 7.94
N ALA A 77 8.88 59.84 9.05
CA ALA A 77 7.51 59.56 9.45
C ALA A 77 7.04 60.60 10.47
N GLN A 78 5.74 60.94 10.45
CA GLN A 78 5.03 61.49 11.61
C GLN A 78 3.51 61.33 11.43
N ALA A 79 2.79 61.16 12.53
CA ALA A 79 1.35 60.89 12.54
C ALA A 79 0.51 62.18 12.67
N VAL A 80 -0.75 62.12 12.24
CA VAL A 80 -1.77 63.16 12.47
C VAL A 80 -3.08 62.49 12.90
N ALA A 81 -3.77 63.08 13.87
CA ALA A 81 -5.00 62.58 14.50
C ALA A 81 -6.28 63.11 13.79
N PRO A 82 -7.50 62.58 14.09
CA PRO A 82 -8.66 62.71 13.21
C PRO A 82 -9.50 63.99 13.42
N PRO A 83 -10.30 64.40 12.42
CA PRO A 83 -11.32 65.44 12.57
C PRO A 83 -12.59 64.91 13.27
N ARG A 84 -13.21 65.75 14.11
CA ARG A 84 -14.54 65.55 14.69
C ARG A 84 -15.57 66.49 14.06
N ALA A 85 -16.80 66.01 13.89
CA ALA A 85 -18.04 66.79 13.82
C ALA A 85 -19.11 65.96 14.59
N SER A 86 -19.69 66.38 15.72
CA SER A 86 -20.58 67.53 15.99
C SER A 86 -22.00 67.37 15.42
N ALA A 87 -23.10 67.51 16.16
CA ALA A 87 -23.29 67.68 17.62
C ALA A 87 -24.80 67.53 18.00
N ARG A 88 -25.09 67.51 19.32
CA ARG A 88 -26.44 67.62 19.97
C ARG A 88 -27.32 66.36 19.86
N GLY A 89 -28.13 66.00 20.87
CA GLY A 89 -28.21 66.52 22.26
C GLY A 89 -29.48 66.07 23.00
N SER A 90 -29.41 65.92 24.33
CA SER A 90 -30.48 65.44 25.26
C SER A 90 -30.98 64.00 25.04
N GLY A 91 -31.55 63.29 26.03
CA GLY A 91 -31.63 63.58 27.48
C GLY A 91 -32.53 62.59 28.24
N ASN A 92 -32.04 62.02 29.34
CA ASN A 92 -32.73 61.24 30.40
C ASN A 92 -34.00 60.40 30.11
N GLY A 93 -33.85 59.08 30.29
CA GLY A 93 -34.62 58.36 31.33
C GLY A 93 -35.78 57.46 30.89
N GLY A 94 -36.14 56.51 31.77
CA GLY A 94 -37.43 55.79 31.72
C GLY A 94 -37.35 54.35 31.20
N ALA A 95 -37.59 53.39 32.10
CA ALA A 95 -37.53 51.96 31.87
C ALA A 95 -38.63 51.37 30.96
N ARG A 96 -38.35 50.15 30.43
CA ARG A 96 -39.26 49.12 29.91
C ARG A 96 -40.09 49.44 28.64
N SER A 97 -39.72 48.76 27.54
CA SER A 97 -40.70 48.21 26.59
C SER A 97 -40.20 46.92 25.92
N SER A 98 -41.15 46.08 25.53
CA SER A 98 -41.08 44.84 24.77
C SER A 98 -40.02 44.72 23.65
N ALA A 99 -39.47 43.51 23.51
CA ALA A 99 -38.88 42.95 22.28
C ALA A 99 -39.93 42.87 21.13
N PRO A 100 -39.57 42.58 19.86
CA PRO A 100 -38.28 42.05 19.37
C PRO A 100 -37.68 42.70 18.10
N TRP A 101 -36.39 42.45 17.84
CA TRP A 101 -35.80 41.88 16.59
C TRP A 101 -34.30 42.22 16.39
N VAL A 102 -33.56 41.25 15.83
CA VAL A 102 -32.18 41.30 15.26
C VAL A 102 -31.01 41.77 16.15
N GLY A 103 -30.13 40.81 16.45
CA GLY A 103 -28.69 40.93 16.15
C GLY A 103 -27.74 41.42 17.24
N LEU A 104 -26.88 40.51 17.71
CA LEU A 104 -25.54 40.85 18.21
C LEU A 104 -24.60 39.65 18.05
N SER A 105 -23.41 39.89 17.51
CA SER A 105 -22.36 38.89 17.31
C SER A 105 -21.60 38.64 18.62
N GLY A 106 -21.88 37.52 19.29
CA GLY A 106 -21.04 37.03 20.39
C GLY A 106 -19.94 36.13 19.86
N GLN A 107 -18.68 36.57 19.95
CA GLN A 107 -17.55 35.63 19.90
C GLN A 107 -17.57 34.81 21.19
N MET A 108 -17.74 33.50 21.08
CA MET A 108 -17.55 32.60 22.21
C MET A 108 -16.05 32.43 22.46
N ALA A 109 -15.60 32.66 23.69
CA ALA A 109 -14.24 32.30 24.10
C ALA A 109 -14.10 30.77 24.18
N GLU A 110 -12.94 30.24 23.80
CA GLU A 110 -12.67 28.79 23.93
C GLU A 110 -12.60 28.35 25.40
N PRO A 111 -12.98 27.10 25.71
CA PRO A 111 -12.84 26.54 27.05
C PRO A 111 -11.37 26.39 27.46
N LYS A 112 -11.05 26.74 28.71
CA LYS A 112 -9.71 26.59 29.30
C LYS A 112 -9.37 25.10 29.45
N ARG A 113 -8.23 24.67 28.90
CA ARG A 113 -7.69 23.30 28.99
C ARG A 113 -6.76 23.17 30.21
N VAL A 114 -6.58 21.95 30.71
CA VAL A 114 -5.72 21.64 31.86
C VAL A 114 -4.31 21.27 31.39
N PRO A 115 -3.25 21.91 31.92
CA PRO A 115 -1.87 21.62 31.54
C PRO A 115 -1.41 20.24 32.03
N VAL A 116 -0.58 19.58 31.22
CA VAL A 116 0.03 18.28 31.54
C VAL A 116 1.53 18.35 31.33
N THR A 117 2.31 18.00 32.35
CA THR A 117 3.79 17.91 32.26
C THR A 117 4.22 16.45 32.22
N VAL A 118 5.05 16.08 31.24
CA VAL A 118 5.64 14.74 31.13
C VAL A 118 7.05 14.75 31.70
N LEU A 119 7.34 13.83 32.62
CA LEU A 119 8.62 13.67 33.29
C LEU A 119 9.31 12.39 32.80
N THR A 120 10.44 12.55 32.10
CA THR A 120 11.19 11.45 31.47
C THR A 120 12.70 11.53 31.78
N GLY A 121 13.49 10.62 31.22
CA GLY A 121 14.92 10.43 31.51
C GLY A 121 15.25 9.01 31.98
N PHE A 122 16.47 8.56 31.71
CA PHE A 122 16.93 7.17 31.89
C PHE A 122 16.83 6.65 33.34
N LEU A 123 16.96 5.33 33.51
CA LEU A 123 16.87 4.68 34.83
C LEU A 123 17.92 5.25 35.81
N GLY A 124 17.50 5.53 37.05
CA GLY A 124 18.38 6.09 38.08
C GLY A 124 18.76 7.57 37.92
N SER A 125 18.28 8.27 36.87
CA SER A 125 18.53 9.71 36.65
C SER A 125 18.04 10.64 37.78
N GLY A 126 17.00 10.21 38.52
CA GLY A 126 16.43 10.94 39.66
C GLY A 126 15.04 11.55 39.42
N LYS A 127 14.26 11.02 38.45
CA LYS A 127 12.85 11.39 38.19
C LYS A 127 11.98 11.31 39.44
N THR A 128 11.86 10.14 40.05
CA THR A 128 11.06 9.90 41.27
C THR A 128 11.52 10.78 42.45
N THR A 129 12.82 11.11 42.51
CA THR A 129 13.38 12.09 43.48
C THR A 129 12.94 13.52 43.18
N LEU A 130 12.81 13.90 41.90
CA LEU A 130 12.25 15.18 41.47
C LEU A 130 10.75 15.26 41.74
N LEU A 131 10.00 14.20 41.44
CA LEU A 131 8.57 14.10 41.74
C LEU A 131 8.33 14.32 43.24
N ASN A 132 9.02 13.56 44.09
CA ASN A 132 8.98 13.76 45.55
C ASN A 132 9.42 15.18 45.98
N HIS A 133 10.37 15.81 45.29
CA HIS A 133 10.75 17.20 45.57
C HIS A 133 9.65 18.21 45.22
N ILE A 134 8.97 18.04 44.08
CA ILE A 134 7.81 18.84 43.69
C ILE A 134 6.73 18.71 44.77
N LEU A 135 6.28 17.49 45.07
CA LEU A 135 5.17 17.23 46.00
C LEU A 135 5.44 17.67 47.45
N SER A 136 6.71 17.69 47.87
CA SER A 136 7.11 18.12 49.22
C SER A 136 7.38 19.63 49.35
N THR A 137 7.33 20.38 48.24
CA THR A 137 7.55 21.83 48.22
C THR A 137 6.22 22.57 48.24
N GLN A 138 6.03 23.52 49.15
CA GLN A 138 4.81 24.33 49.21
C GLN A 138 4.73 25.34 48.04
N HIS A 139 4.27 24.87 46.88
CA HIS A 139 4.04 25.66 45.67
C HIS A 139 2.57 26.11 45.49
N GLY A 140 1.64 25.64 46.33
CA GLY A 140 0.25 26.12 46.36
C GLY A 140 -0.59 25.79 45.11
N MET A 141 -0.33 24.64 44.49
CA MET A 141 -1.06 24.12 43.31
C MET A 141 -1.42 22.66 43.59
N LYS A 142 -2.57 22.19 43.12
CA LYS A 142 -3.02 20.79 43.28
C LYS A 142 -2.78 20.01 41.99
N PHE A 143 -2.13 18.84 42.07
CA PHE A 143 -1.79 18.02 40.91
C PHE A 143 -2.36 16.60 41.01
N ALA A 144 -2.82 16.07 39.88
CA ALA A 144 -3.04 14.64 39.70
C ALA A 144 -1.76 14.00 39.13
N ILE A 145 -1.42 12.79 39.58
CA ILE A 145 -0.19 12.09 39.19
C ILE A 145 -0.52 10.75 38.54
N ILE A 146 0.14 10.46 37.42
CA ILE A 146 0.14 9.15 36.77
C ILE A 146 1.57 8.61 36.85
N GLU A 147 1.76 7.63 37.72
CA GLU A 147 3.02 6.89 37.88
C GLU A 147 3.00 5.61 37.05
N ASN A 148 4.13 5.30 36.41
CA ASN A 148 4.28 4.18 35.49
C ASN A 148 5.69 3.57 35.64
N GLU A 149 5.80 2.54 36.47
CA GLU A 149 7.04 1.78 36.70
C GLU A 149 6.81 0.29 36.41
N PHE A 150 7.90 -0.46 36.22
CA PHE A 150 7.89 -1.88 35.88
C PHE A 150 8.83 -2.66 36.82
N GLY A 151 8.28 -3.27 37.88
CA GLY A 151 9.03 -4.05 38.86
C GLY A 151 8.13 -4.69 39.93
N GLU A 152 8.65 -5.66 40.68
CA GLU A 152 7.93 -6.23 41.84
C GLU A 152 8.01 -5.26 43.03
N VAL A 153 6.86 -4.68 43.40
CA VAL A 153 6.64 -3.87 44.62
C VAL A 153 7.64 -2.72 44.78
N GLY A 154 7.29 -1.56 44.22
CA GLY A 154 8.00 -0.30 44.48
C GLY A 154 8.08 -0.02 45.98
N VAL A 155 9.30 0.16 46.50
CA VAL A 155 9.56 0.31 47.94
C VAL A 155 8.99 1.61 48.53
N ASP A 156 8.65 2.57 47.67
CA ASP A 156 8.27 3.93 48.02
C ASP A 156 6.77 4.15 48.30
N GLU A 157 5.93 3.09 48.34
CA GLU A 157 4.52 3.15 48.82
C GLU A 157 4.36 3.78 50.23
N LYS A 158 5.47 3.96 50.98
CA LYS A 158 5.51 4.57 52.32
C LYS A 158 6.12 5.97 52.38
N VAL A 159 6.55 6.54 51.26
CA VAL A 159 7.29 7.82 51.22
C VAL A 159 6.35 9.02 51.02
N ILE A 160 5.25 8.83 50.30
CA ILE A 160 4.23 9.86 50.08
C ILE A 160 3.32 9.93 51.32
N LYS A 161 3.33 11.07 52.00
CA LYS A 161 2.67 11.26 53.30
C LYS A 161 1.15 11.28 53.15
N GLU A 162 0.46 10.54 54.01
CA GLU A 162 -1.02 10.46 54.12
C GLU A 162 -1.73 11.77 54.55
N ASP A 163 -1.01 12.90 54.60
CA ASP A 163 -1.36 14.10 55.38
C ASP A 163 -1.43 15.37 54.50
N SER A 164 -1.95 15.23 53.27
CA SER A 164 -2.37 16.38 52.44
C SER A 164 -3.67 16.08 51.69
N GLU A 165 -4.69 16.92 51.85
CA GLU A 165 -6.00 16.80 51.19
C GLU A 165 -5.98 17.20 49.69
N GLU A 166 -4.81 17.12 49.04
CA GLU A 166 -4.52 17.88 47.81
C GLU A 166 -4.11 17.01 46.62
N GLN A 167 -3.84 15.72 46.82
CA GLN A 167 -3.20 14.85 45.83
C GLN A 167 -3.96 13.52 45.70
N VAL A 168 -4.14 13.05 44.46
CA VAL A 168 -4.73 11.74 44.15
C VAL A 168 -3.82 11.04 43.15
N ILE A 169 -3.40 9.82 43.51
CA ILE A 169 -2.49 8.98 42.74
C ILE A 169 -3.28 7.75 42.26
N GLU A 170 -3.24 7.47 40.96
CA GLU A 170 -3.84 6.26 40.37
C GLU A 170 -2.72 5.37 39.81
N VAL A 171 -2.12 4.54 40.68
CA VAL A 171 -1.03 3.62 40.31
C VAL A 171 -1.55 2.53 39.37
N MET A 172 -0.89 2.35 38.22
CA MET A 172 -1.24 1.31 37.25
C MET A 172 -0.29 0.10 37.31
N ASN A 173 -0.77 -1.01 37.88
CA ASN A 173 -0.18 -2.33 37.67
C ASN A 173 -0.48 -2.83 36.24
N GLY A 174 0.20 -2.30 35.23
CA GLY A 174 0.04 -2.71 33.83
C GLY A 174 0.92 -1.93 32.85
N CYS A 175 1.65 -2.67 32.00
CA CYS A 175 2.74 -2.18 31.14
C CYS A 175 2.29 -1.13 30.11
N ILE A 176 2.38 0.17 30.43
CA ILE A 176 2.09 1.24 29.46
C ILE A 176 3.02 1.14 28.25
N CYS A 177 4.28 0.72 28.39
CA CYS A 177 5.22 0.53 27.28
C CYS A 177 4.77 -0.47 26.18
N CYS A 178 3.79 -1.34 26.42
CA CYS A 178 3.32 -2.32 25.43
C CYS A 178 1.98 -1.96 24.75
N THR A 179 1.20 -1.04 25.31
CA THR A 179 -0.12 -0.61 24.77
C THR A 179 -0.40 0.90 24.86
N VAL A 180 0.65 1.70 25.14
CA VAL A 180 0.67 3.13 25.54
C VAL A 180 -0.64 3.87 25.38
N ARG A 181 -0.96 4.25 24.14
CA ARG A 181 -2.03 5.19 23.81
C ARG A 181 -3.42 4.68 24.19
N GLY A 182 -3.64 3.36 24.18
CA GLY A 182 -4.94 2.76 24.48
C GLY A 182 -5.36 2.90 25.95
N ASP A 183 -4.39 2.93 26.87
CA ASP A 183 -4.65 2.89 28.32
C ASP A 183 -4.48 4.26 28.98
N LEU A 184 -3.49 5.05 28.58
CA LEU A 184 -3.34 6.45 29.02
C LEU A 184 -4.61 7.28 28.70
N VAL A 185 -5.18 7.09 27.51
CA VAL A 185 -6.45 7.72 27.11
C VAL A 185 -7.61 7.38 28.05
N LYS A 186 -7.65 6.17 28.63
CA LYS A 186 -8.69 5.76 29.59
C LYS A 186 -8.52 6.48 30.92
N VAL A 187 -7.30 6.58 31.45
CA VAL A 187 -7.01 7.27 32.70
C VAL A 187 -7.33 8.76 32.60
N LEU A 188 -6.85 9.43 31.55
CA LEU A 188 -7.17 10.85 31.28
C LEU A 188 -8.69 11.08 31.15
N LYS A 189 -9.45 10.12 30.60
CA LYS A 189 -10.91 10.19 30.52
C LYS A 189 -11.63 9.87 31.84
N LYS A 190 -11.07 9.08 32.75
CA LYS A 190 -11.55 8.94 34.15
C LYS A 190 -11.35 10.23 34.93
N LEU A 191 -10.13 10.77 34.90
CA LEU A 191 -9.70 11.98 35.63
C LEU A 191 -10.53 13.22 35.25
N ARG A 192 -11.17 13.22 34.07
CA ARG A 192 -12.17 14.21 33.66
C ARG A 192 -13.21 14.53 34.75
N SER A 193 -13.61 13.54 35.55
CA SER A 193 -14.59 13.69 36.64
C SER A 193 -14.11 14.53 37.84
N LYS A 194 -12.83 14.90 37.89
CA LYS A 194 -12.17 15.62 38.99
C LYS A 194 -11.39 16.86 38.52
N LEU A 195 -11.59 17.36 37.30
CA LEU A 195 -10.78 18.46 36.76
C LEU A 195 -10.92 19.75 37.57
N ASP A 196 -12.10 20.01 38.13
CA ASP A 196 -12.35 21.20 38.95
C ASP A 196 -11.60 21.19 40.31
N THR A 197 -10.81 20.15 40.62
CA THR A 197 -10.00 20.04 41.84
C THR A 197 -8.48 20.08 41.62
N PHE A 198 -8.00 20.23 40.38
CA PHE A 198 -6.56 20.22 40.05
C PHE A 198 -6.14 21.36 39.11
N ASP A 199 -4.97 21.92 39.33
CA ASP A 199 -4.35 22.96 38.49
C ASP A 199 -3.58 22.37 37.28
N GLY A 200 -3.22 21.08 37.35
CA GLY A 200 -2.53 20.35 36.26
C GLY A 200 -2.40 18.85 36.51
N VAL A 201 -1.75 18.15 35.58
CA VAL A 201 -1.43 16.71 35.68
C VAL A 201 0.06 16.48 35.45
N ILE A 202 0.68 15.57 36.20
CA ILE A 202 2.06 15.12 36.00
C ILE A 202 2.05 13.64 35.61
N ILE A 203 2.86 13.28 34.61
CA ILE A 203 3.03 11.89 34.13
C ILE A 203 4.51 11.53 34.22
N GLU A 204 4.89 10.59 35.08
CA GLU A 204 6.24 10.01 35.08
C GLU A 204 6.28 8.80 34.13
N THR A 205 7.24 8.77 33.21
CA THR A 205 7.46 7.62 32.31
C THR A 205 8.52 6.67 32.88
N THR A 206 8.51 5.39 32.48
CA THR A 206 9.59 4.47 32.91
C THR A 206 10.97 4.98 32.46
N GLY A 207 12.04 4.52 33.11
CA GLY A 207 13.42 4.84 32.73
C GLY A 207 13.90 4.26 31.39
N MET A 208 13.01 3.61 30.61
CA MET A 208 13.27 3.02 29.29
C MET A 208 12.10 3.31 28.32
N ALA A 209 11.33 4.38 28.56
CA ALA A 209 10.24 4.79 27.69
C ALA A 209 10.64 5.97 26.81
N ASP A 210 10.32 5.86 25.52
CA ASP A 210 10.23 6.97 24.58
C ASP A 210 9.07 7.92 24.99
N PRO A 211 9.31 9.25 25.08
CA PRO A 211 8.27 10.23 25.40
C PRO A 211 7.26 10.49 24.26
N ALA A 212 7.56 10.17 22.99
CA ALA A 212 6.74 10.56 21.86
C ALA A 212 5.31 9.94 21.84
N PRO A 213 5.09 8.63 22.03
CA PRO A 213 3.76 8.02 22.17
C PRO A 213 2.91 8.57 23.34
N VAL A 214 3.57 9.04 24.40
CA VAL A 214 2.90 9.71 25.53
C VAL A 214 2.44 11.10 25.10
N ALA A 215 3.34 11.89 24.49
CA ALA A 215 3.05 13.24 24.03
C ALA A 215 2.02 13.28 22.88
N GLN A 216 2.09 12.33 21.93
CA GLN A 216 1.10 12.06 20.87
C GLN A 216 -0.34 11.98 21.39
N THR A 217 -0.53 11.43 22.58
CA THR A 217 -1.89 11.24 23.15
C THR A 217 -2.65 12.55 23.30
N PHE A 218 -1.94 13.66 23.51
CA PHE A 218 -2.52 15.01 23.63
C PHE A 218 -2.85 15.68 22.29
N PHE A 219 -2.46 15.09 21.16
CA PHE A 219 -2.66 15.64 19.82
C PHE A 219 -3.46 14.75 18.87
N VAL A 220 -3.52 13.43 19.10
CA VAL A 220 -4.20 12.49 18.19
C VAL A 220 -5.54 11.95 18.76
N ASP A 221 -5.87 12.13 20.05
CA ASP A 221 -7.22 11.84 20.60
C ASP A 221 -8.09 13.12 20.69
N PRO A 222 -9.18 13.25 19.89
CA PRO A 222 -10.01 14.45 19.85
C PRO A 222 -10.90 14.71 21.09
N GLU A 223 -10.87 13.86 22.11
CA GLU A 223 -11.50 14.13 23.40
C GLU A 223 -10.48 14.58 24.44
N VAL A 224 -9.28 13.97 24.47
CA VAL A 224 -8.15 14.43 25.28
C VAL A 224 -7.79 15.87 24.89
N GLN A 225 -7.65 16.17 23.59
CA GLN A 225 -7.38 17.51 23.05
C GLN A 225 -8.33 18.62 23.53
N LYS A 226 -9.58 18.28 23.87
CA LYS A 226 -10.61 19.25 24.30
C LYS A 226 -10.54 19.57 25.78
N ILE A 227 -9.77 18.80 26.54
CA ILE A 227 -9.76 18.78 28.00
C ILE A 227 -8.38 19.17 28.52
N TYR A 228 -7.33 18.59 27.92
CA TYR A 228 -5.94 18.73 28.32
C TYR A 228 -5.11 19.39 27.22
N HIS A 229 -3.98 19.98 27.59
CA HIS A 229 -2.90 20.32 26.67
C HIS A 229 -1.55 19.92 27.27
N LEU A 230 -0.59 19.54 26.42
CA LEU A 230 0.77 19.28 26.85
C LEU A 230 1.48 20.61 27.13
N ASP A 231 2.02 20.76 28.35
CA ASP A 231 2.65 21.98 28.86
C ASP A 231 4.17 21.96 28.66
N GLY A 232 4.78 20.79 28.80
CA GLY A 232 6.20 20.57 28.59
C GLY A 232 6.65 19.11 28.79
N ILE A 233 7.71 18.72 28.11
CA ILE A 233 8.49 17.52 28.39
C ILE A 233 9.75 17.93 29.18
N VAL A 234 9.90 17.34 30.36
CA VAL A 234 11.01 17.58 31.29
C VAL A 234 11.85 16.31 31.38
N THR A 235 13.12 16.39 30.98
CA THR A 235 14.03 15.24 30.97
C THR A 235 15.08 15.37 32.07
N VAL A 236 15.18 14.35 32.93
CA VAL A 236 16.20 14.28 34.00
C VAL A 236 17.40 13.50 33.49
N VAL A 237 18.59 14.11 33.62
CA VAL A 237 19.85 13.60 33.10
C VAL A 237 20.85 13.48 34.26
N ASP A 238 21.41 12.29 34.49
CA ASP A 238 22.51 12.11 35.44
C ASP A 238 23.84 12.46 34.77
N CYS A 239 24.45 13.58 35.20
CA CYS A 239 25.69 14.10 34.62
C CYS A 239 26.86 13.10 34.67
N LYS A 240 26.87 12.18 35.65
CA LYS A 240 27.97 11.21 35.80
C LYS A 240 27.90 10.07 34.77
N HIS A 241 26.71 9.76 34.26
CA HIS A 241 26.47 8.56 33.45
C HIS A 241 25.96 8.85 32.03
N VAL A 242 25.43 10.04 31.76
CA VAL A 242 24.85 10.40 30.45
C VAL A 242 25.81 10.25 29.26
N LEU A 243 27.10 10.57 29.41
CA LEU A 243 28.07 10.46 28.31
C LEU A 243 28.20 9.02 27.81
N ALA A 244 28.17 8.03 28.72
CA ALA A 244 28.24 6.62 28.35
C ALA A 244 26.97 6.15 27.62
N HIS A 245 25.79 6.65 28.01
CA HIS A 245 24.54 6.34 27.32
C HIS A 245 24.41 7.04 25.96
N LEU A 246 24.88 8.28 25.82
CA LEU A 246 24.94 9.00 24.53
C LEU A 246 25.93 8.38 23.54
N GLN A 247 26.95 7.66 24.03
CA GLN A 247 27.98 7.00 23.23
C GLN A 247 27.75 5.48 23.08
N GLU A 248 26.59 4.97 23.49
CA GLU A 248 26.24 3.55 23.41
C GLU A 248 25.98 3.13 21.95
N GLU A 249 26.88 2.34 21.36
CA GLU A 249 26.71 1.74 20.03
C GLU A 249 25.58 0.69 20.06
N LYS A 250 24.39 1.09 19.65
CA LYS A 250 23.23 0.21 19.45
C LYS A 250 23.36 -0.59 18.14
N PRO A 251 22.77 -1.80 18.02
CA PRO A 251 22.72 -2.54 16.76
C PRO A 251 21.99 -1.77 15.64
N GLU A 252 22.37 -2.02 14.38
CA GLU A 252 21.63 -1.58 13.20
C GLU A 252 20.20 -2.16 13.25
N GLY A 253 19.22 -1.34 13.63
CA GLY A 253 17.88 -1.78 14.01
C GLY A 253 17.33 -1.19 15.32
N VAL A 254 18.13 -0.48 16.13
CA VAL A 254 17.75 -0.09 17.50
C VAL A 254 18.08 1.39 17.79
N GLU A 255 17.11 2.13 18.30
CA GLU A 255 17.24 3.53 18.72
C GLU A 255 18.08 3.70 20.01
N ASN A 256 18.54 4.92 20.28
CA ASN A 256 19.15 5.28 21.55
C ASN A 256 18.16 6.11 22.38
N GLU A 257 17.57 5.46 23.38
CA GLU A 257 16.47 5.96 24.19
C GLU A 257 16.87 7.23 24.97
N THR A 258 18.17 7.38 25.28
CA THR A 258 18.71 8.56 25.98
C THR A 258 18.86 9.75 25.03
N VAL A 259 19.22 9.52 23.77
CA VAL A 259 19.27 10.57 22.73
C VAL A 259 17.86 11.13 22.50
N GLU A 260 16.85 10.27 22.38
CA GLU A 260 15.45 10.67 22.15
C GLU A 260 14.87 11.45 23.33
N GLN A 261 15.05 10.94 24.55
CA GLN A 261 14.62 11.64 25.78
C GLN A 261 15.25 13.04 25.89
N ILE A 262 16.47 13.23 25.40
CA ILE A 262 17.12 14.55 25.33
C ILE A 262 16.59 15.38 24.14
N ALA A 263 16.35 14.78 22.97
CA ALA A 263 15.84 15.45 21.78
C ALA A 263 14.42 16.03 22.00
N PHE A 264 13.51 15.27 22.60
CA PHE A 264 12.13 15.70 22.87
C PHE A 264 11.99 16.67 24.06
N ALA A 265 13.06 16.99 24.78
CA ALA A 265 12.99 17.83 25.97
C ALA A 265 12.73 19.32 25.66
N ASP A 266 11.77 19.92 26.36
CA ASP A 266 11.66 21.39 26.47
C ASP A 266 12.63 21.93 27.53
N ARG A 267 12.83 21.16 28.61
CA ARG A 267 13.74 21.45 29.72
C ARG A 267 14.53 20.21 30.10
N ILE A 268 15.83 20.39 30.29
CA ILE A 268 16.75 19.31 30.66
C ILE A 268 17.34 19.62 32.04
N ILE A 269 17.07 18.74 33.00
CA ILE A 269 17.60 18.84 34.36
C ILE A 269 18.90 18.05 34.42
N LEU A 270 20.02 18.76 34.37
CA LEU A 270 21.35 18.25 34.62
C LEU A 270 21.50 17.97 36.12
N ASN A 271 21.18 16.75 36.53
CA ASN A 271 21.14 16.29 37.91
C ASN A 271 22.46 15.62 38.33
N LYS A 272 22.64 15.48 39.65
CA LYS A 272 23.85 14.91 40.27
C LYS A 272 25.14 15.65 39.88
N THR A 273 25.05 16.97 39.71
CA THR A 273 26.21 17.84 39.41
C THR A 273 27.24 17.88 40.53
N ASP A 274 26.89 17.36 41.72
CA ASP A 274 27.78 17.06 42.84
C ASP A 274 28.72 15.84 42.62
N LEU A 275 28.47 15.02 41.59
CA LEU A 275 29.24 13.79 41.32
C LEU A 275 30.23 13.89 40.14
N VAL A 276 30.39 15.07 39.56
CA VAL A 276 31.29 15.39 38.44
C VAL A 276 32.09 16.66 38.73
N ASP A 277 33.25 16.84 38.09
CA ASP A 277 33.98 18.11 38.12
C ASP A 277 33.51 19.08 37.02
N ASP A 278 33.98 20.32 37.07
CA ASP A 278 33.57 21.37 36.12
C ASP A 278 33.92 21.02 34.66
N ALA A 279 35.00 20.28 34.41
CA ALA A 279 35.41 19.91 33.05
C ALA A 279 34.51 18.81 32.47
N ALA A 280 34.24 17.76 33.25
CA ALA A 280 33.26 16.74 32.88
C ALA A 280 31.84 17.33 32.72
N LEU A 281 31.50 18.36 33.51
CA LEU A 281 30.21 19.04 33.40
C LEU A 281 30.12 19.94 32.15
N GLU A 282 31.21 20.54 31.69
CA GLU A 282 31.26 21.23 30.39
C GLU A 282 31.17 20.25 29.21
N GLU A 283 31.78 19.07 29.31
CA GLU A 283 31.63 17.98 28.31
C GLU A 283 30.17 17.48 28.25
N VAL A 284 29.55 17.21 29.39
CA VAL A 284 28.12 16.84 29.49
C VAL A 284 27.22 17.89 28.86
N VAL A 285 27.42 19.18 29.17
CA VAL A 285 26.66 20.28 28.54
C VAL A 285 26.86 20.27 27.02
N THR A 286 28.09 20.06 26.56
CA THR A 286 28.43 20.07 25.13
C THR A 286 27.73 18.92 24.37
N GLU A 287 27.81 17.68 24.85
CA GLU A 287 27.18 16.54 24.18
C GLU A 287 25.65 16.62 24.22
N VAL A 288 25.07 17.03 25.35
CA VAL A 288 23.61 17.26 25.47
C VAL A 288 23.14 18.35 24.50
N GLN A 289 23.91 19.43 24.31
CA GLN A 289 23.58 20.49 23.36
C GLN A 289 23.80 20.13 21.89
N LYS A 290 24.61 19.10 21.56
CA LYS A 290 24.65 18.55 20.19
C LYS A 290 23.33 17.89 19.81
N VAL A 291 22.68 17.22 20.76
CA VAL A 291 21.37 16.57 20.57
C VAL A 291 20.23 17.60 20.62
N ASN A 292 20.20 18.45 21.65
CA ASN A 292 19.16 19.47 21.82
C ASN A 292 19.72 20.79 22.35
N LYS A 293 20.09 21.69 21.43
CA LYS A 293 20.59 23.04 21.74
C LYS A 293 19.51 24.01 22.27
N ASP A 294 18.23 23.73 22.00
CA ASP A 294 17.11 24.67 22.15
C ASP A 294 16.29 24.44 23.44
N ALA A 295 16.68 23.49 24.28
CA ALA A 295 16.11 23.23 25.61
C ALA A 295 16.76 24.08 26.71
N GLU A 296 16.00 24.46 27.74
CA GLU A 296 16.57 25.13 28.91
C GLU A 296 17.31 24.11 29.82
N LEU A 297 18.62 24.29 29.98
CA LEU A 297 19.45 23.46 30.87
C LEU A 297 19.40 23.98 32.31
N ILE A 298 18.90 23.16 33.23
CA ILE A 298 18.81 23.46 34.66
C ILE A 298 19.78 22.55 35.42
N LYS A 299 20.84 23.13 36.00
CA LYS A 299 21.77 22.39 36.89
C LYS A 299 21.11 22.13 38.25
N ALA A 300 21.18 20.88 38.73
CA ALA A 300 20.57 20.42 39.98
C ALA A 300 21.49 19.46 40.77
N GLN A 301 21.23 19.37 42.06
CA GLN A 301 21.82 18.41 43.00
C GLN A 301 20.69 17.78 43.80
N HIS A 302 20.69 16.44 43.93
CA HIS A 302 19.60 15.66 44.52
C HIS A 302 18.19 16.04 43.99
N SER A 303 18.08 16.29 42.67
CA SER A 303 16.86 16.75 42.00
C SER A 303 16.23 18.05 42.54
N LYS A 304 16.98 18.89 43.27
CA LYS A 304 16.46 20.16 43.81
C LYS A 304 16.34 21.22 42.71
N VAL A 305 15.11 21.54 42.32
CA VAL A 305 14.74 22.50 41.27
C VAL A 305 13.43 23.19 41.66
N ASP A 306 13.38 24.51 41.50
CA ASP A 306 12.18 25.32 41.67
C ASP A 306 11.01 24.81 40.79
N PRO A 307 9.89 24.31 41.36
CA PRO A 307 8.77 23.76 40.58
C PRO A 307 8.13 24.76 39.61
N ALA A 308 8.23 26.07 39.88
CA ALA A 308 7.75 27.12 38.98
C ALA A 308 8.57 27.23 37.67
N LYS A 309 9.69 26.52 37.59
CA LYS A 309 10.49 26.35 36.36
C LYS A 309 10.19 25.04 35.61
N LEU A 310 9.26 24.22 36.09
CA LEU A 310 8.97 22.89 35.54
C LEU A 310 7.49 22.72 35.17
N LEU A 311 6.59 23.47 35.80
CA LEU A 311 5.14 23.29 35.71
C LEU A 311 4.46 24.60 35.28
N GLY A 312 3.52 24.53 34.34
CA GLY A 312 2.84 25.70 33.78
C GLY A 312 3.70 26.49 32.79
N ILE A 313 4.75 25.86 32.25
CA ILE A 313 5.79 26.52 31.44
C ILE A 313 5.34 26.82 30.01
N ASN A 314 4.29 26.14 29.52
CA ASN A 314 3.74 26.24 28.16
C ASN A 314 4.84 26.27 27.07
N ALA A 315 5.86 25.44 27.26
CA ALA A 315 7.07 25.40 26.43
C ALA A 315 6.89 24.49 25.21
N PHE A 316 6.10 23.42 25.36
CA PHE A 316 5.86 22.44 24.31
C PHE A 316 5.24 23.10 23.08
N SER A 317 5.93 23.02 21.94
CA SER A 317 5.44 23.48 20.65
C SER A 317 5.36 22.31 19.67
N LEU A 318 4.14 21.95 19.27
CA LEU A 318 3.91 20.89 18.29
C LEU A 318 4.64 21.16 16.97
N ASP A 319 4.71 22.42 16.54
CA ASP A 319 5.49 22.82 15.37
C ASP A 319 6.97 22.49 15.57
N ARG A 320 7.60 22.93 16.67
CA ARG A 320 9.02 22.65 16.98
C ARG A 320 9.31 21.15 17.03
N VAL A 321 8.42 20.36 17.65
CA VAL A 321 8.62 18.91 17.76
C VAL A 321 8.49 18.23 16.40
N LEU A 322 7.52 18.63 15.57
CA LEU A 322 7.43 18.21 14.16
C LEU A 322 8.55 18.75 13.24
N GLU A 323 9.40 19.66 13.74
CA GLU A 323 10.65 20.04 13.07
C GLU A 323 11.86 19.19 13.49
N MET A 324 11.78 18.47 14.61
CA MET A 324 12.83 17.58 15.13
C MET A 324 12.54 16.11 14.81
N ASP A 325 11.35 15.62 15.17
CA ASP A 325 10.77 14.37 14.68
C ASP A 325 9.51 14.69 13.85
N PRO A 326 9.61 14.67 12.51
CA PRO A 326 8.45 14.87 11.64
C PRO A 326 7.41 13.74 11.70
N GLU A 327 7.77 12.52 12.13
CA GLU A 327 6.85 11.41 12.30
C GLU A 327 6.12 11.43 13.67
N PHE A 328 6.38 12.43 14.51
CA PHE A 328 5.81 12.58 15.86
C PHE A 328 4.27 12.51 15.92
N MET A 329 3.55 12.81 14.84
CA MET A 329 2.08 12.71 14.77
C MET A 329 1.55 11.42 14.11
N ASN A 330 2.44 10.54 13.67
CA ASN A 330 2.15 9.30 12.95
C ASN A 330 2.16 8.12 13.93
N THR A 331 1.00 7.55 14.26
CA THR A 331 0.91 6.47 15.27
C THR A 331 1.20 5.06 14.73
N ASP A 332 2.13 4.99 13.77
CA ASP A 332 2.62 3.79 13.08
C ASP A 332 4.11 4.05 12.70
N GLY A 333 5.02 4.01 13.68
CA GLY A 333 6.45 4.28 13.49
C GLY A 333 7.33 3.58 14.54
N GLU A 334 8.49 3.10 14.08
CA GLU A 334 9.68 2.69 14.83
C GLU A 334 10.82 3.38 14.07
N HIS A 335 11.60 4.26 14.69
CA HIS A 335 12.57 5.13 14.02
C HIS A 335 13.96 4.46 13.91
N GLN A 336 14.90 5.15 13.25
CA GLN A 336 16.33 4.84 13.18
C GLN A 336 17.09 5.97 12.49
N HIS A 337 18.40 6.06 12.73
CA HIS A 337 19.28 7.02 12.04
C HIS A 337 20.49 6.34 11.39
N ASP A 338 20.81 6.82 10.19
CA ASP A 338 22.02 6.53 9.41
C ASP A 338 22.54 7.85 8.81
N ASN A 339 23.84 7.90 8.50
CA ASN A 339 24.59 9.08 8.06
C ASN A 339 24.34 9.49 6.58
N SER A 340 23.30 8.97 5.93
CA SER A 340 22.97 9.22 4.51
C SER A 340 22.09 10.46 4.24
N ILE A 341 21.79 11.27 5.26
CA ILE A 341 20.86 12.41 5.18
C ILE A 341 21.45 13.59 4.38
N SER A 342 20.66 14.15 3.47
CA SER A 342 21.03 15.28 2.60
C SER A 342 19.92 16.33 2.52
N SER A 343 20.29 17.59 2.24
CA SER A 343 19.35 18.69 2.03
C SER A 343 19.62 19.39 0.69
N ILE A 344 18.62 19.34 -0.19
CA ILE A 344 18.61 19.96 -1.51
C ILE A 344 17.68 21.18 -1.48
N SER A 345 18.18 22.34 -1.89
CA SER A 345 17.33 23.49 -2.20
C SER A 345 17.61 24.02 -3.60
N TRP A 346 16.57 24.56 -4.23
CA TRP A 346 16.67 25.29 -5.50
C TRP A 346 15.56 26.34 -5.63
N LYS A 347 15.74 27.25 -6.59
CA LYS A 347 14.74 28.24 -6.99
C LYS A 347 14.90 28.62 -8.45
N PHE A 348 13.83 29.04 -9.10
CA PHE A 348 13.87 29.61 -10.45
C PHE A 348 12.74 30.64 -10.66
N GLU A 349 12.91 31.51 -11.65
CA GLU A 349 11.88 32.47 -12.08
C GLU A 349 11.04 31.90 -13.23
N GLY A 350 9.72 32.05 -13.14
CA GLY A 350 8.73 31.52 -14.08
C GLY A 350 7.58 30.79 -13.39
N GLU A 351 6.56 30.43 -14.17
CA GLU A 351 5.29 29.90 -13.68
C GLU A 351 5.06 28.44 -14.12
N LEU A 352 4.20 27.73 -13.39
CA LEU A 352 3.91 26.30 -13.54
C LEU A 352 2.49 26.01 -14.03
N ASN A 353 2.31 24.88 -14.70
CA ASN A 353 1.00 24.24 -14.87
C ASN A 353 0.66 23.46 -13.59
N VAL A 354 -0.52 23.69 -13.00
CA VAL A 354 -0.91 23.06 -11.71
C VAL A 354 -1.04 21.54 -11.83
N ASN A 355 -1.72 21.05 -12.86
CA ASN A 355 -1.97 19.61 -13.05
C ASN A 355 -0.68 18.82 -13.26
N LYS A 356 0.28 19.36 -14.02
CA LYS A 356 1.61 18.72 -14.18
C LYS A 356 2.38 18.68 -12.86
N MET A 357 2.35 19.77 -12.10
CA MET A 357 2.99 19.87 -10.80
C MET A 357 2.37 18.89 -9.78
N GLU A 358 1.04 18.77 -9.73
CA GLU A 358 0.34 17.83 -8.85
C GLU A 358 0.53 16.36 -9.27
N MET A 359 0.58 16.07 -10.58
CA MET A 359 0.98 14.73 -11.07
C MET A 359 2.42 14.39 -10.70
N TRP A 360 3.37 15.32 -10.86
CA TRP A 360 4.77 15.12 -10.48
C TRP A 360 4.92 14.94 -8.96
N ILE A 361 4.21 15.73 -8.15
CA ILE A 361 4.13 15.55 -6.71
C ILE A 361 3.62 14.14 -6.38
N SER A 362 2.53 13.68 -7.01
CA SER A 362 1.97 12.35 -6.75
C SER A 362 2.94 11.22 -7.14
N GLU A 363 3.64 11.33 -8.27
CA GLU A 363 4.68 10.37 -8.68
C GLU A 363 5.86 10.35 -7.70
N MET A 364 6.35 11.53 -7.28
CA MET A 364 7.41 11.69 -6.28
C MET A 364 7.01 11.09 -4.93
N LEU A 365 5.78 11.32 -4.46
CA LEU A 365 5.26 10.74 -3.22
C LEU A 365 5.12 9.21 -3.29
N GLN A 366 4.82 8.65 -4.46
CA GLN A 366 4.73 7.19 -4.65
C GLN A 366 6.10 6.51 -4.79
N THR A 367 7.15 7.23 -5.22
CA THR A 367 8.44 6.64 -5.60
C THR A 367 9.64 7.06 -4.72
N LYS A 368 9.52 8.14 -3.95
CA LYS A 368 10.61 8.72 -3.15
C LYS A 368 10.25 9.10 -1.72
N ALA A 369 8.98 9.06 -1.32
CA ALA A 369 8.55 9.51 0.01
C ALA A 369 9.23 8.78 1.19
N ALA A 370 9.50 7.48 1.07
CA ALA A 370 10.24 6.71 2.09
C ALA A 370 11.70 7.18 2.30
N ASP A 371 12.25 7.95 1.35
CA ASP A 371 13.58 8.57 1.43
C ASP A 371 13.52 10.08 1.70
N MET A 372 12.32 10.68 1.74
CA MET A 372 12.10 12.14 1.75
C MET A 372 11.49 12.62 3.08
N PHE A 373 12.35 12.81 4.06
CA PHE A 373 11.98 13.16 5.43
C PHE A 373 11.18 14.46 5.54
N ARG A 374 11.56 15.50 4.79
CA ARG A 374 10.87 16.80 4.84
C ARG A 374 10.99 17.55 3.53
N TYR A 375 9.91 18.15 3.05
CA TYR A 375 9.94 18.99 1.85
C TYR A 375 8.95 20.15 1.94
N LYS A 376 9.30 21.28 1.31
CA LYS A 376 8.49 22.50 1.32
C LYS A 376 8.75 23.32 0.07
N GLY A 377 7.68 23.89 -0.49
CA GLY A 377 7.80 24.80 -1.63
C GLY A 377 6.76 25.91 -1.65
N MET A 378 7.13 26.99 -2.35
CA MET A 378 6.29 28.15 -2.64
C MET A 378 6.35 28.35 -4.15
N LEU A 379 5.19 28.29 -4.80
CA LEU A 379 5.09 28.16 -6.25
C LEU A 379 4.26 29.27 -6.88
N ALA A 380 4.75 29.77 -8.02
CA ALA A 380 3.98 30.54 -8.96
C ALA A 380 3.25 29.60 -9.95
N VAL A 381 1.93 29.48 -9.83
CA VAL A 381 1.08 28.79 -10.80
C VAL A 381 0.57 29.79 -11.85
N LYS A 382 0.58 29.39 -13.12
CA LYS A 382 0.16 30.23 -14.23
C LYS A 382 -1.35 30.48 -14.20
N GLY A 383 -1.77 31.74 -14.19
CA GLY A 383 -3.18 32.11 -14.10
C GLY A 383 -3.77 32.11 -12.69
N MET A 384 -2.93 32.07 -11.65
CA MET A 384 -3.34 32.20 -10.24
C MET A 384 -2.64 33.40 -9.60
N ASP A 385 -3.37 34.21 -8.83
CA ASP A 385 -2.81 35.36 -8.10
C ASP A 385 -2.48 35.06 -6.63
N THR A 386 -2.82 33.87 -6.15
CA THR A 386 -2.33 33.28 -4.90
C THR A 386 -1.05 32.47 -5.11
N LYS A 387 -0.26 32.33 -4.05
CA LYS A 387 0.87 31.39 -3.99
C LYS A 387 0.31 30.00 -3.68
N TYR A 388 0.72 29.00 -4.46
CA TYR A 388 0.53 27.61 -4.07
C TYR A 388 1.64 27.26 -3.08
N LEU A 389 1.27 26.98 -1.85
CA LEU A 389 2.17 26.57 -0.79
C LEU A 389 1.98 25.07 -0.60
N PHE A 390 3.09 24.34 -0.54
CA PHE A 390 3.05 22.95 -0.11
C PHE A 390 4.14 22.67 0.91
N GLN A 391 3.85 21.76 1.83
CA GLN A 391 4.82 21.15 2.71
C GLN A 391 4.42 19.70 2.95
N GLY A 392 5.41 18.86 3.23
CA GLY A 392 5.14 17.48 3.59
C GLY A 392 6.35 16.80 4.20
N VAL A 393 6.05 15.60 4.67
CA VAL A 393 6.87 14.80 5.56
C VAL A 393 6.63 13.35 5.17
N HIS A 394 7.65 12.66 4.68
CA HIS A 394 7.52 11.28 4.17
C HIS A 394 6.34 11.22 3.18
N MET A 395 5.36 10.34 3.41
CA MET A 395 4.14 10.19 2.60
C MET A 395 3.13 11.35 2.75
N LEU A 396 3.20 12.13 3.84
CA LEU A 396 2.19 13.12 4.22
C LEU A 396 2.41 14.45 3.48
N PHE A 397 1.67 14.65 2.39
CA PHE A 397 1.65 15.90 1.64
C PHE A 397 0.46 16.78 2.02
N ASN A 398 0.72 18.06 2.30
CA ASN A 398 -0.30 19.10 2.42
C ASN A 398 0.08 20.28 1.50
N GLY A 399 -0.74 20.55 0.49
CA GLY A 399 -0.49 21.63 -0.47
C GLY A 399 -1.77 22.21 -1.05
N GLY A 400 -1.73 23.51 -1.35
CA GLY A 400 -2.86 24.24 -1.90
C GLY A 400 -2.61 25.74 -2.03
N PHE A 401 -3.62 26.44 -2.55
CA PHE A 401 -3.64 27.89 -2.59
C PHE A 401 -4.19 28.44 -1.27
N SER A 402 -3.53 29.45 -0.69
CA SER A 402 -4.07 30.21 0.44
C SER A 402 -4.35 31.66 0.03
N GLU A 403 -5.54 32.16 0.36
CA GLU A 403 -5.96 33.54 0.09
C GLU A 403 -5.14 34.58 0.88
N GLU A 404 -4.48 34.17 1.97
CA GLU A 404 -3.59 34.99 2.79
C GLU A 404 -2.28 35.33 2.07
N TYR A 405 -1.84 34.46 1.14
CA TYR A 405 -0.51 34.53 0.50
C TYR A 405 -0.60 34.91 -0.98
N GLN A 406 -1.17 36.09 -1.25
CA GLN A 406 -1.25 36.64 -2.61
C GLN A 406 0.10 37.16 -3.14
N TRP A 407 0.24 37.14 -4.47
CA TRP A 407 1.32 37.81 -5.19
C TRP A 407 1.06 39.32 -5.26
N LYS A 408 2.03 40.12 -4.83
CA LYS A 408 1.93 41.58 -4.91
C LYS A 408 2.07 42.05 -6.36
N LYS A 409 1.41 43.17 -6.69
CA LYS A 409 1.47 43.74 -8.05
C LYS A 409 2.91 44.14 -8.40
N GLY A 410 3.52 43.42 -9.35
CA GLY A 410 4.92 43.59 -9.74
C GLY A 410 5.93 42.74 -8.97
N GLU A 411 5.48 41.80 -8.13
CA GLU A 411 6.35 40.79 -7.51
C GLU A 411 6.77 39.73 -8.54
N THR A 412 8.07 39.40 -8.59
CA THR A 412 8.61 38.38 -9.49
C THR A 412 7.99 37.02 -9.19
N ARG A 413 7.35 36.41 -10.21
CA ARG A 413 6.82 35.04 -10.12
C ARG A 413 7.98 34.05 -10.10
N GLU A 414 8.35 33.61 -8.91
CA GLU A 414 9.40 32.60 -8.67
C GLU A 414 8.83 31.35 -7.98
N CYS A 415 9.49 30.22 -8.20
CA CYS A 415 9.24 28.96 -7.50
C CYS A 415 10.47 28.63 -6.63
N ARG A 416 10.25 28.23 -5.38
CA ARG A 416 11.31 27.89 -4.40
C ARG A 416 11.03 26.55 -3.73
N PHE A 417 12.09 25.81 -3.43
CA PHE A 417 12.04 24.44 -2.91
C PHE A 417 13.10 24.17 -1.85
N VAL A 418 12.72 23.34 -0.87
CA VAL A 418 13.62 22.60 0.00
C VAL A 418 13.13 21.15 0.05
N PHE A 419 14.05 20.21 -0.11
CA PHE A 419 13.87 18.76 0.03
C PHE A 419 14.97 18.23 0.94
N ILE A 420 14.62 17.46 1.96
CA ILE A 420 15.50 16.88 2.96
C ILE A 420 15.19 15.39 3.02
N GLY A 421 16.21 14.55 2.99
CA GLY A 421 16.05 13.11 2.82
C GLY A 421 17.37 12.38 2.58
N ARG A 422 17.33 11.06 2.67
CA ARG A 422 18.46 10.19 2.29
C ARG A 422 18.51 9.97 0.78
N ASN A 423 19.68 9.71 0.23
CA ASN A 423 19.86 9.25 -1.17
C ASN A 423 19.12 10.08 -2.25
N LEU A 424 19.01 11.40 -2.06
CA LEU A 424 18.26 12.28 -2.95
C LEU A 424 19.06 12.66 -4.20
N ASP A 425 18.55 12.31 -5.38
CA ASP A 425 19.10 12.75 -6.66
C ASP A 425 18.58 14.15 -7.01
N LYS A 426 19.45 15.17 -6.81
CA LYS A 426 19.14 16.55 -7.19
C LYS A 426 18.86 16.71 -8.68
N ALA A 427 19.63 16.06 -9.56
CA ALA A 427 19.54 16.28 -11.00
C ALA A 427 18.23 15.74 -11.55
N LEU A 428 17.81 14.55 -11.11
CA LEU A 428 16.53 13.94 -11.49
C LEU A 428 15.32 14.74 -10.98
N LEU A 429 15.37 15.20 -9.72
CA LEU A 429 14.31 16.03 -9.14
C LEU A 429 14.18 17.38 -9.86
N GLU A 430 15.30 18.06 -10.10
CA GLU A 430 15.33 19.36 -10.79
C GLU A 430 14.90 19.23 -12.26
N GLN A 431 15.30 18.16 -12.98
CA GLN A 431 14.87 17.89 -14.35
C GLN A 431 13.35 17.69 -14.42
N LYS A 432 12.82 16.68 -13.72
CA LYS A 432 11.38 16.35 -13.80
C LYS A 432 10.50 17.52 -13.35
N PHE A 433 10.95 18.32 -12.38
CA PHE A 433 10.20 19.49 -11.97
C PHE A 433 10.13 20.56 -13.06
N MET A 434 11.21 20.77 -13.79
CA MET A 434 11.27 21.77 -14.87
C MET A 434 10.38 21.42 -16.07
N GLU A 435 9.97 20.16 -16.24
CA GLU A 435 8.95 19.75 -17.22
C GLU A 435 7.54 20.28 -16.89
N CYS A 436 7.29 20.70 -15.64
CA CYS A 436 6.05 21.35 -15.22
C CYS A 436 5.99 22.86 -15.57
N LYS A 437 7.11 23.44 -16.02
CA LYS A 437 7.25 24.88 -16.31
C LYS A 437 6.53 25.28 -17.59
N VAL A 438 5.80 26.39 -17.54
CA VAL A 438 5.18 26.99 -18.73
C VAL A 438 6.25 27.69 -19.55
N THR A 439 6.68 27.05 -20.64
CA THR A 439 7.74 27.52 -21.56
C THR A 439 7.22 28.11 -22.87
N SER A 440 5.95 27.88 -23.21
CA SER A 440 5.29 28.41 -24.41
C SER A 440 3.98 29.13 -24.05
N GLU A 441 3.54 30.04 -24.94
CA GLU A 441 2.15 30.50 -24.92
C GLU A 441 1.21 29.35 -25.31
N ALA A 442 -0.07 29.47 -24.91
CA ALA A 442 -1.09 28.47 -25.22
C ALA A 442 -1.44 28.51 -26.72
N ARG A 443 -1.57 27.34 -27.35
CA ARG A 443 -1.79 27.17 -28.80
C ARG A 443 -3.08 27.83 -29.31
N PHE A 444 -4.12 27.91 -28.49
CA PHE A 444 -5.44 28.44 -28.86
C PHE A 444 -5.78 29.74 -28.13
N LYS A 445 -6.54 30.62 -28.78
CA LYS A 445 -6.92 31.94 -28.26
C LYS A 445 -8.38 31.98 -27.84
N VAL A 446 -8.72 32.91 -26.93
CA VAL A 446 -10.11 33.17 -26.55
C VAL A 446 -10.92 33.53 -27.78
N GLY A 447 -11.96 32.74 -28.07
CA GLY A 447 -12.72 32.83 -29.32
C GLY A 447 -12.63 31.59 -30.20
N ASP A 448 -11.50 30.87 -30.16
CA ASP A 448 -11.21 29.78 -31.09
C ASP A 448 -12.13 28.58 -30.91
N ARG A 449 -12.44 27.92 -32.03
CA ARG A 449 -13.19 26.66 -32.06
C ARG A 449 -12.24 25.48 -31.96
N VAL A 450 -12.46 24.64 -30.97
CA VAL A 450 -11.65 23.45 -30.67
C VAL A 450 -12.54 22.22 -30.53
N GLU A 451 -11.93 21.04 -30.53
CA GLU A 451 -12.53 19.87 -29.90
C GLU A 451 -11.88 19.68 -28.52
N ALA A 452 -12.69 19.39 -27.51
CA ALA A 452 -12.25 19.08 -26.15
C ALA A 452 -12.60 17.62 -25.82
N ASN A 453 -11.67 16.93 -25.15
CA ASN A 453 -11.87 15.56 -24.69
C ASN A 453 -12.55 15.57 -23.33
N VAL A 454 -13.76 15.00 -23.25
CA VAL A 454 -14.57 14.97 -22.01
C VAL A 454 -15.15 13.56 -21.80
N PRO A 455 -15.65 13.22 -20.60
CA PRO A 455 -16.32 11.94 -20.37
C PRO A 455 -17.43 11.66 -21.40
N GLY A 456 -17.24 10.61 -22.19
CA GLY A 456 -18.12 10.24 -23.31
C GLY A 456 -17.56 10.53 -24.71
N GLY A 457 -16.43 11.25 -24.82
CA GLY A 457 -15.65 11.43 -26.06
C GLY A 457 -15.33 12.90 -26.40
N TRP A 458 -14.69 13.10 -27.55
CA TRP A 458 -14.41 14.42 -28.11
C TRP A 458 -15.71 15.16 -28.45
N LYS A 459 -15.89 16.37 -27.92
CA LYS A 459 -16.98 17.29 -28.26
C LYS A 459 -16.41 18.58 -28.87
N LYS A 460 -17.14 19.16 -29.81
CA LYS A 460 -16.86 20.51 -30.31
C LYS A 460 -17.16 21.55 -29.22
N ALA A 461 -16.32 22.57 -29.20
CA ALA A 461 -16.29 23.55 -28.13
C ALA A 461 -15.61 24.86 -28.57
N LYS A 462 -15.60 25.84 -27.67
CA LYS A 462 -14.99 27.15 -27.85
C LYS A 462 -14.11 27.51 -26.65
N ILE A 463 -12.92 28.06 -26.89
CA ILE A 463 -12.07 28.62 -25.83
C ILE A 463 -12.73 29.90 -25.28
N MET A 464 -13.02 29.91 -23.97
CA MET A 464 -13.62 31.03 -23.26
C MET A 464 -12.59 31.86 -22.49
N ARG A 465 -11.57 31.21 -21.93
CA ARG A 465 -10.41 31.84 -21.27
C ARG A 465 -9.17 30.97 -21.47
N VAL A 466 -8.01 31.60 -21.34
CA VAL A 466 -6.68 30.97 -21.37
C VAL A 466 -6.02 31.26 -20.03
N TRP A 467 -5.38 30.26 -19.41
CA TRP A 467 -4.83 30.32 -18.04
C TRP A 467 -5.85 30.80 -17.00
N ASP A 468 -6.88 29.98 -16.80
CA ASP A 468 -8.02 30.22 -15.91
C ASP A 468 -8.03 29.16 -14.80
N GLU A 469 -8.05 29.60 -13.54
CA GLU A 469 -8.06 28.72 -12.36
C GLU A 469 -6.92 27.67 -12.42
N GLY A 470 -5.70 28.12 -12.77
CA GLY A 470 -4.48 27.30 -12.92
C GLY A 470 -4.41 26.42 -14.18
N ASN A 471 -5.50 26.34 -14.96
CA ASN A 471 -5.63 25.46 -16.11
C ASN A 471 -5.40 26.21 -17.44
N PRO A 472 -4.67 25.63 -18.41
CA PRO A 472 -4.41 26.25 -19.72
C PRO A 472 -5.63 26.83 -20.43
N TYR A 473 -6.81 26.19 -20.32
CA TYR A 473 -8.03 26.69 -20.95
C TYR A 473 -9.29 26.46 -20.11
N ARG A 474 -10.17 27.47 -20.09
CA ARG A 474 -11.60 27.31 -19.80
C ARG A 474 -12.34 27.17 -21.13
N ILE A 475 -13.10 26.10 -21.30
CA ILE A 475 -13.71 25.70 -22.56
C ILE A 475 -15.22 25.57 -22.39
N GLN A 476 -16.00 26.15 -23.30
CA GLN A 476 -17.45 25.97 -23.37
C GLN A 476 -17.82 25.01 -24.50
N LEU A 477 -18.54 23.93 -24.18
CA LEU A 477 -19.03 22.93 -25.10
C LEU A 477 -20.25 23.47 -25.89
N GLU A 478 -20.59 22.84 -27.03
CA GLU A 478 -21.78 23.21 -27.82
C GLU A 478 -23.12 23.06 -27.05
N ASP A 479 -23.16 22.24 -26.00
CA ASP A 479 -24.30 22.11 -25.07
C ASP A 479 -24.34 23.18 -23.96
N GLY A 480 -23.41 24.15 -23.98
CA GLY A 480 -23.33 25.26 -23.04
C GLY A 480 -22.52 24.98 -21.77
N THR A 481 -22.24 23.71 -21.46
CA THR A 481 -21.42 23.30 -20.30
C THR A 481 -20.01 23.89 -20.38
N GLN A 482 -19.45 24.29 -19.24
CA GLN A 482 -18.06 24.73 -19.15
C GLN A 482 -17.20 23.64 -18.49
N VAL A 483 -16.01 23.42 -19.02
CA VAL A 483 -14.99 22.48 -18.55
C VAL A 483 -13.61 23.12 -18.63
N TRP A 484 -12.65 22.63 -17.85
CA TRP A 484 -11.25 23.06 -17.94
C TRP A 484 -10.42 21.98 -18.64
N ALA A 485 -9.44 22.39 -19.44
CA ALA A 485 -8.44 21.50 -20.02
C ALA A 485 -7.15 21.58 -19.17
N PRO A 486 -6.69 20.48 -18.55
CA PRO A 486 -5.59 20.51 -17.59
C PRO A 486 -4.21 20.70 -18.22
N ASP A 487 -4.05 20.34 -19.49
CA ASP A 487 -2.82 20.51 -20.27
C ASP A 487 -3.13 20.99 -21.70
N ASP A 488 -2.19 21.71 -22.31
CA ASP A 488 -2.27 22.15 -23.70
C ASP A 488 -1.70 21.11 -24.67
N SER A 489 -2.31 19.92 -24.66
CA SER A 489 -1.97 18.83 -25.58
C SER A 489 -3.20 18.25 -26.25
N ASP A 490 -2.99 17.61 -27.41
CA ASP A 490 -4.04 16.95 -28.21
C ASP A 490 -4.68 15.72 -27.52
N ASN A 491 -4.31 15.44 -26.26
CA ASN A 491 -5.01 14.54 -25.35
C ASN A 491 -6.26 15.18 -24.72
N PHE A 492 -6.27 16.51 -24.55
CA PHE A 492 -7.33 17.27 -23.89
C PHE A 492 -8.01 18.27 -24.83
N VAL A 493 -7.25 18.94 -25.69
CA VAL A 493 -7.77 20.01 -26.58
C VAL A 493 -7.00 20.07 -27.90
N ARG A 494 -7.73 20.13 -29.01
CA ARG A 494 -7.18 20.15 -30.38
C ARG A 494 -8.02 21.01 -31.33
N ALA A 495 -7.45 21.38 -32.48
CA ALA A 495 -8.17 22.13 -33.51
C ALA A 495 -9.35 21.32 -34.10
N VAL A 496 -10.47 21.99 -34.42
CA VAL A 496 -11.58 21.36 -35.17
C VAL A 496 -11.12 21.03 -36.59
N LYS A 497 -11.21 19.75 -36.99
CA LYS A 497 -10.83 19.30 -38.33
C LYS A 497 -11.80 19.80 -39.41
N GLY A 498 -11.41 20.87 -40.12
CA GLY A 498 -11.92 21.22 -41.44
C GLY A 498 -11.16 20.46 -42.53
N GLY A 499 -11.86 19.98 -43.57
CA GLY A 499 -11.39 18.82 -44.35
C GLY A 499 -10.90 19.08 -45.78
N TYR A 500 -9.76 18.45 -46.09
CA TYR A 500 -9.40 17.79 -47.36
C TYR A 500 -8.65 16.51 -46.95
N CYS A 501 -8.55 15.39 -47.67
CA CYS A 501 -9.27 14.73 -48.76
C CYS A 501 -8.42 13.46 -49.06
N LEU A 502 -9.02 12.27 -49.19
CA LEU A 502 -8.43 11.05 -49.79
C LEU A 502 -7.09 10.47 -49.25
N CYS A 503 -7.14 9.77 -48.11
CA CYS A 503 -7.00 8.31 -48.02
C CYS A 503 -7.40 7.87 -46.58
N GLY A 504 -7.74 6.62 -46.26
CA GLY A 504 -7.91 5.39 -47.05
C GLY A 504 -8.13 4.21 -46.10
N ALA A 505 -9.09 4.36 -45.17
CA ALA A 505 -9.01 3.75 -43.83
C ALA A 505 -10.36 3.28 -43.21
N VAL A 506 -10.95 2.22 -43.79
CA VAL A 506 -11.38 0.98 -43.09
C VAL A 506 -12.06 1.14 -41.70
N ALA A 507 -13.07 2.00 -41.52
CA ALA A 507 -13.94 2.03 -40.34
C ALA A 507 -14.50 0.65 -39.90
N VAL A 508 -13.78 -0.08 -39.03
CA VAL A 508 -14.32 -1.17 -38.21
C VAL A 508 -15.11 -0.54 -37.05
N GLY A 509 -16.40 -0.32 -37.28
CA GLY A 509 -17.24 0.47 -36.39
C GLY A 509 -17.39 -0.12 -34.99
N ARG A 510 -16.66 0.44 -34.00
CA ARG A 510 -17.05 0.35 -32.59
C ARG A 510 -18.34 1.16 -32.39
N GLN A 511 -19.47 0.47 -32.60
CA GLN A 511 -20.73 0.83 -31.96
C GLN A 511 -20.47 1.19 -30.49
N ARG A 512 -21.28 2.09 -29.92
CA ARG A 512 -21.53 2.02 -28.47
C ARG A 512 -22.19 0.67 -28.20
N ARG A 513 -21.38 -0.35 -27.91
CA ARG A 513 -21.81 -1.46 -27.07
C ARG A 513 -22.37 -0.79 -25.81
N ARG A 514 -23.70 -0.84 -25.65
CA ARG A 514 -24.24 -1.33 -24.37
C ARG A 514 -23.34 -2.50 -24.02
N LEU A 515 -22.79 -2.56 -22.80
CA LEU A 515 -22.30 -3.85 -22.31
C LEU A 515 -23.46 -4.82 -22.58
N ARG A 516 -23.24 -5.79 -23.47
CA ARG A 516 -24.13 -6.94 -23.51
C ARG A 516 -24.04 -7.48 -22.10
N ALA A 517 -25.18 -7.67 -21.43
CA ALA A 517 -25.19 -8.52 -20.25
C ALA A 517 -24.39 -9.76 -20.61
N LEU A 518 -23.38 -10.08 -19.79
CA LEU A 518 -22.48 -11.18 -20.10
C LEU A 518 -23.37 -12.41 -20.32
N PRO A 519 -23.25 -13.11 -21.48
CA PRO A 519 -24.29 -14.03 -21.94
C PRO A 519 -24.63 -15.12 -20.94
N PHE A 520 -23.70 -15.42 -20.04
CA PHE A 520 -23.83 -16.38 -18.96
C PHE A 520 -23.39 -15.77 -17.62
N GLY A 521 -23.98 -16.26 -16.53
CA GLY A 521 -23.37 -16.24 -15.21
C GLY A 521 -22.58 -17.52 -14.96
N ILE A 522 -21.99 -17.68 -13.77
CA ILE A 522 -21.44 -18.98 -13.35
C ILE A 522 -22.37 -19.69 -12.36
N SER A 523 -22.30 -21.01 -12.30
CA SER A 523 -22.85 -21.83 -11.21
C SER A 523 -21.74 -22.71 -10.62
N VAL A 524 -21.69 -22.82 -9.30
CA VAL A 524 -20.82 -23.78 -8.61
C VAL A 524 -21.56 -25.11 -8.51
N VAL A 525 -21.11 -26.11 -9.27
CA VAL A 525 -21.82 -27.40 -9.42
C VAL A 525 -21.20 -28.54 -8.62
N GLY A 526 -19.93 -28.44 -8.21
CA GLY A 526 -19.29 -29.42 -7.33
C GLY A 526 -18.05 -28.87 -6.65
N THR A 527 -17.71 -29.45 -5.49
CA THR A 527 -16.48 -29.20 -4.72
C THR A 527 -15.79 -30.52 -4.41
N GLY A 528 -14.48 -30.47 -4.17
CA GLY A 528 -13.71 -31.65 -3.77
C GLY A 528 -12.36 -31.25 -3.18
N SER A 529 -11.94 -31.95 -2.14
CA SER A 529 -10.64 -31.73 -1.47
C SER A 529 -9.81 -33.00 -1.35
N ALA A 530 -8.51 -32.83 -1.14
CA ALA A 530 -7.58 -33.88 -0.74
C ALA A 530 -6.45 -33.29 0.13
N ALA A 531 -6.06 -34.04 1.16
CA ALA A 531 -4.87 -33.79 1.96
C ALA A 531 -3.97 -35.04 1.94
N PRO A 532 -2.66 -34.90 2.19
CA PRO A 532 -1.74 -36.03 2.36
C PRO A 532 -2.14 -36.96 3.51
N GLU A 533 -1.61 -38.19 3.52
CA GLU A 533 -1.86 -39.15 4.61
C GLU A 533 -0.92 -38.94 5.83
N THR A 534 0.24 -38.32 5.65
CA THR A 534 1.15 -37.99 6.76
C THR A 534 0.66 -36.75 7.51
N VAL A 535 0.39 -36.92 8.80
CA VAL A 535 -0.04 -35.87 9.74
C VAL A 535 1.09 -35.58 10.72
N VAL A 536 1.34 -34.30 10.98
CA VAL A 536 2.31 -33.80 11.96
C VAL A 536 1.54 -33.01 13.03
N SER A 537 1.52 -33.49 14.27
CA SER A 537 0.93 -32.79 15.40
C SER A 537 1.84 -31.67 15.91
N ASN A 538 1.37 -30.88 16.87
CA ASN A 538 2.23 -29.92 17.58
C ASN A 538 3.26 -30.61 18.50
N ASP A 539 2.97 -31.82 18.97
CA ASP A 539 3.88 -32.60 19.83
C ASP A 539 5.05 -33.16 19.01
N ASP A 540 4.79 -33.65 17.80
CA ASP A 540 5.84 -34.08 16.85
C ASP A 540 6.81 -32.93 16.49
N LEU A 541 6.31 -31.68 16.46
CA LEU A 541 7.16 -30.50 16.26
C LEU A 541 8.01 -30.17 17.49
N ALA A 542 7.53 -30.44 18.71
CA ALA A 542 8.28 -30.24 19.93
C ALA A 542 9.46 -31.23 20.09
N GLU A 543 9.49 -32.34 19.34
CA GLU A 543 10.66 -33.22 19.27
C GLU A 543 11.81 -32.63 18.42
N ILE A 544 11.52 -31.71 17.48
CA ILE A 544 12.51 -31.19 16.51
C ILE A 544 12.85 -29.70 16.69
N VAL A 545 12.00 -28.91 17.36
CA VAL A 545 12.25 -27.48 17.62
C VAL A 545 11.65 -27.06 18.98
N GLU A 546 12.21 -26.04 19.63
CA GLU A 546 11.75 -25.53 20.93
C GLU A 546 10.33 -24.93 20.84
N THR A 547 9.29 -25.74 21.08
CA THR A 547 7.87 -25.32 21.02
C THR A 547 6.98 -26.23 21.88
N SER A 548 5.66 -25.96 21.93
CA SER A 548 4.65 -26.85 22.53
C SER A 548 3.27 -26.66 21.89
N ASP A 549 2.31 -27.57 22.13
CA ASP A 549 0.92 -27.37 21.71
C ASP A 549 0.33 -26.08 22.26
N GLU A 550 0.53 -25.76 23.54
CA GLU A 550 -0.02 -24.54 24.14
C GLU A 550 0.52 -23.30 23.44
N TRP A 551 1.82 -23.28 23.11
CA TRP A 551 2.45 -22.17 22.41
C TRP A 551 1.88 -21.99 21.00
N ILE A 552 1.76 -23.09 20.24
CA ILE A 552 1.27 -23.04 18.85
C ILE A 552 -0.24 -22.77 18.82
N SER A 553 -1.04 -23.57 19.52
CA SER A 553 -2.51 -23.50 19.55
C SER A 553 -3.02 -22.14 20.03
N GLN A 554 -2.41 -21.53 21.06
CA GLN A 554 -2.83 -20.20 21.53
C GLN A 554 -2.49 -19.07 20.54
N ARG A 555 -1.38 -19.19 19.79
CA ARG A 555 -0.89 -18.16 18.87
C ARG A 555 -1.52 -18.23 17.48
N THR A 556 -1.83 -19.43 17.02
CA THR A 556 -2.23 -19.73 15.62
C THR A 556 -3.63 -20.31 15.50
N GLY A 557 -4.03 -21.17 16.44
CA GLY A 557 -5.19 -22.05 16.34
C GLY A 557 -4.90 -23.41 15.68
N ILE A 558 -3.67 -23.67 15.24
CA ILE A 558 -3.26 -24.91 14.55
C ILE A 558 -2.92 -25.99 15.60
N ARG A 559 -3.46 -27.21 15.45
CA ARG A 559 -3.14 -28.37 16.31
C ARG A 559 -2.31 -29.43 15.59
N ARG A 560 -2.59 -29.61 14.31
CA ARG A 560 -1.88 -30.51 13.39
C ARG A 560 -1.85 -29.89 11.99
N ARG A 561 -1.00 -30.46 11.13
CA ARG A 561 -0.96 -30.17 9.69
C ARG A 561 -0.65 -31.44 8.91
N HIS A 562 -1.11 -31.51 7.67
CA HIS A 562 -0.78 -32.61 6.76
C HIS A 562 0.42 -32.22 5.89
N VAL A 563 1.28 -33.17 5.52
CA VAL A 563 2.47 -32.94 4.67
C VAL A 563 2.64 -34.05 3.65
N LEU A 564 3.06 -33.71 2.42
CA LEU A 564 3.36 -34.69 1.38
C LEU A 564 4.61 -35.50 1.74
N ALA A 565 4.57 -36.82 1.55
CA ALA A 565 5.78 -37.63 1.58
C ALA A 565 6.75 -37.25 0.43
N PRO A 566 8.06 -37.56 0.54
CA PRO A 566 9.05 -37.16 -0.47
C PRO A 566 8.82 -37.73 -1.88
N ASP A 567 8.06 -38.82 -1.99
CA ASP A 567 7.68 -39.49 -3.24
C ASP A 567 6.25 -39.17 -3.74
N GLU A 568 5.47 -38.40 -2.97
CA GLU A 568 4.18 -37.89 -3.45
C GLU A 568 4.33 -36.63 -4.33
N SER A 569 3.26 -36.24 -5.02
CA SER A 569 3.22 -35.10 -5.95
C SER A 569 2.02 -34.20 -5.66
N LEU A 570 2.21 -32.89 -5.74
CA LEU A 570 1.13 -31.91 -5.64
C LEU A 570 0.15 -32.02 -6.82
N ALA A 571 0.63 -32.33 -8.04
CA ALA A 571 -0.23 -32.63 -9.18
C ALA A 571 -1.11 -33.87 -8.94
N SER A 572 -0.58 -34.91 -8.29
CA SER A 572 -1.37 -36.08 -7.86
C SER A 572 -2.44 -35.71 -6.83
N LEU A 573 -2.09 -34.94 -5.80
CA LEU A 573 -3.03 -34.45 -4.79
C LEU A 573 -4.14 -33.56 -5.40
N SER A 574 -3.75 -32.68 -6.32
CA SER A 574 -4.64 -31.80 -7.07
C SER A 574 -5.60 -32.56 -7.97
N THR A 575 -5.12 -33.62 -8.63
CA THR A 575 -5.97 -34.54 -9.39
C THR A 575 -6.99 -35.22 -8.47
N LYS A 576 -6.57 -35.76 -7.31
CA LYS A 576 -7.48 -36.37 -6.32
C LYS A 576 -8.61 -35.39 -5.90
N ALA A 577 -8.28 -34.11 -5.67
CA ALA A 577 -9.28 -33.08 -5.34
C ALA A 577 -10.21 -32.76 -6.52
N ALA A 578 -9.66 -32.61 -7.74
CA ALA A 578 -10.42 -32.33 -8.94
C ALA A 578 -11.39 -33.46 -9.34
N SER A 579 -10.95 -34.73 -9.25
CA SER A 579 -11.81 -35.89 -9.50
C SER A 579 -13.01 -35.93 -8.55
N ARG A 580 -12.79 -35.65 -7.25
CA ARG A 580 -13.86 -35.56 -6.25
C ARG A 580 -14.84 -34.41 -6.56
N ALA A 581 -14.33 -33.30 -7.09
CA ALA A 581 -15.17 -32.17 -7.49
C ALA A 581 -16.02 -32.47 -8.74
N LEU A 582 -15.47 -33.19 -9.73
CA LEU A 582 -16.23 -33.69 -10.89
C LEU A 582 -17.25 -34.78 -10.50
N GLU A 583 -16.92 -35.67 -9.57
CA GLU A 583 -17.85 -36.66 -9.00
C GLU A 583 -19.04 -35.99 -8.31
N ALA A 584 -18.78 -34.97 -7.48
CA ALA A 584 -19.81 -34.15 -6.84
C ALA A 584 -20.69 -33.43 -7.88
N ALA A 585 -20.08 -32.86 -8.93
CA ALA A 585 -20.78 -32.22 -10.04
C ALA A 585 -21.51 -33.18 -10.98
N LYS A 586 -21.16 -34.47 -10.96
CA LYS A 586 -21.61 -35.53 -11.88
C LYS A 586 -21.32 -35.19 -13.34
N MET A 587 -20.11 -34.68 -13.60
CA MET A 587 -19.60 -34.30 -14.92
C MET A 587 -18.46 -35.23 -15.36
N SER A 588 -18.32 -35.47 -16.66
CA SER A 588 -17.18 -36.20 -17.20
C SER A 588 -15.95 -35.28 -17.31
N PRO A 589 -14.71 -35.77 -17.14
CA PRO A 589 -13.51 -34.98 -17.41
C PRO A 589 -13.46 -34.38 -18.82
N GLU A 590 -14.00 -35.10 -19.81
CA GLU A 590 -14.05 -34.69 -21.21
C GLU A 590 -15.03 -33.52 -21.46
N ASP A 591 -15.95 -33.24 -20.52
CA ASP A 591 -16.86 -32.09 -20.54
C ASP A 591 -16.19 -30.80 -20.00
N VAL A 592 -14.92 -30.84 -19.59
CA VAL A 592 -14.17 -29.70 -19.05
C VAL A 592 -13.48 -28.92 -20.17
N ASP A 593 -13.85 -27.65 -20.36
CA ASP A 593 -13.22 -26.76 -21.34
C ASP A 593 -11.94 -26.07 -20.78
N LEU A 594 -11.81 -25.92 -19.45
CA LEU A 594 -10.76 -25.15 -18.79
C LEU A 594 -10.33 -25.77 -17.44
N VAL A 595 -9.02 -25.87 -17.19
CA VAL A 595 -8.44 -26.16 -15.87
C VAL A 595 -7.51 -25.01 -15.47
N ILE A 596 -7.77 -24.38 -14.31
CA ILE A 596 -6.83 -23.43 -13.69
C ILE A 596 -6.28 -24.05 -12.40
N HIS A 597 -4.96 -24.23 -12.36
CA HIS A 597 -4.24 -24.78 -11.21
C HIS A 597 -3.55 -23.65 -10.42
N ALA A 598 -4.20 -23.17 -9.35
CA ALA A 598 -3.65 -22.09 -8.54
C ALA A 598 -2.66 -22.62 -7.50
N THR A 599 -1.36 -22.39 -7.73
CA THR A 599 -0.27 -22.86 -6.88
C THR A 599 0.91 -21.88 -6.89
N SER A 600 1.71 -21.93 -5.83
CA SER A 600 3.03 -21.29 -5.73
C SER A 600 4.16 -22.31 -5.49
N THR A 601 3.82 -23.59 -5.51
CA THR A 601 4.73 -24.72 -5.20
C THR A 601 4.53 -25.91 -6.16
N PRO A 602 4.48 -25.69 -7.49
CA PRO A 602 4.28 -26.78 -8.45
C PRO A 602 5.43 -27.79 -8.41
N ASP A 603 5.16 -29.05 -8.81
CA ASP A 603 6.20 -30.10 -8.90
C ASP A 603 7.19 -29.83 -10.07
N ASP A 604 6.82 -28.99 -11.05
CA ASP A 604 7.67 -28.50 -12.15
C ASP A 604 7.61 -26.96 -12.21
N LEU A 605 8.76 -26.31 -12.44
CA LEU A 605 8.88 -24.85 -12.54
C LEU A 605 8.12 -24.25 -13.74
N PHE A 606 7.83 -25.05 -14.78
CA PHE A 606 6.96 -24.65 -15.89
C PHE A 606 5.45 -24.75 -15.57
N GLY A 607 5.10 -25.20 -14.36
CA GLY A 607 3.71 -25.43 -13.93
C GLY A 607 3.26 -26.88 -14.16
N SER A 608 2.21 -27.30 -13.45
CA SER A 608 1.64 -28.65 -13.53
C SER A 608 0.15 -28.68 -13.91
N GLY A 609 -0.49 -27.56 -14.24
CA GLY A 609 -1.86 -27.48 -14.72
C GLY A 609 -2.16 -28.42 -15.91
N PRO A 610 -1.36 -28.42 -17.00
CA PRO A 610 -1.51 -29.37 -18.11
C PRO A 610 -1.32 -30.83 -17.69
N GLN A 611 -0.43 -31.11 -16.73
CA GLN A 611 -0.23 -32.44 -16.17
C GLN A 611 -1.47 -32.91 -15.39
N VAL A 612 -2.04 -32.03 -14.54
CA VAL A 612 -3.26 -32.31 -13.78
C VAL A 612 -4.46 -32.52 -14.71
N ALA A 613 -4.60 -31.74 -15.78
CA ALA A 613 -5.66 -31.94 -16.77
C ALA A 613 -5.56 -33.32 -17.46
N SER A 614 -4.36 -33.73 -17.89
CA SER A 614 -4.14 -35.05 -18.48
C SER A 614 -4.34 -36.19 -17.47
N MET A 615 -3.88 -36.03 -16.21
CA MET A 615 -4.10 -37.00 -15.14
C MET A 615 -5.58 -37.13 -14.73
N LEU A 616 -6.38 -36.08 -14.97
CA LEU A 616 -7.83 -36.06 -14.75
C LEU A 616 -8.62 -36.70 -15.91
N GLY A 617 -8.02 -36.86 -17.09
CA GLY A 617 -8.70 -37.25 -18.34
C GLY A 617 -9.38 -36.08 -19.08
N ALA A 618 -9.06 -34.84 -18.72
CA ALA A 618 -9.64 -33.63 -19.29
C ALA A 618 -8.93 -33.22 -20.59
N ASP A 619 -8.79 -34.14 -21.55
CA ASP A 619 -7.97 -33.98 -22.77
C ASP A 619 -8.42 -32.85 -23.71
N ASN A 620 -9.67 -32.38 -23.57
CA ASN A 620 -10.22 -31.24 -24.31
C ASN A 620 -9.89 -29.88 -23.67
N ALA A 621 -9.44 -29.86 -22.41
CA ALA A 621 -9.35 -28.64 -21.61
C ALA A 621 -8.12 -27.79 -21.97
N VAL A 622 -8.31 -26.48 -22.05
CA VAL A 622 -7.19 -25.54 -21.91
C VAL A 622 -6.74 -25.55 -20.46
N ALA A 623 -5.46 -25.81 -20.19
CA ALA A 623 -4.94 -25.96 -18.83
C ALA A 623 -3.73 -25.05 -18.57
N PHE A 624 -3.70 -24.35 -17.44
CA PHE A 624 -2.58 -23.52 -17.01
C PHE A 624 -2.54 -23.26 -15.50
N ASP A 625 -1.37 -22.85 -15.01
CA ASP A 625 -1.13 -22.52 -13.61
C ASP A 625 -1.32 -21.03 -13.32
N LEU A 626 -1.72 -20.69 -12.09
CA LEU A 626 -1.89 -19.30 -11.63
C LEU A 626 -1.25 -19.09 -10.25
N THR A 627 -0.13 -18.36 -10.23
CA THR A 627 0.58 -18.03 -8.99
C THR A 627 0.15 -16.66 -8.46
N ALA A 628 -0.56 -16.67 -7.32
CA ALA A 628 -0.84 -15.48 -6.52
C ALA A 628 -0.89 -15.83 -5.01
N ALA A 629 0.01 -16.73 -4.58
CA ALA A 629 0.13 -17.20 -3.20
C ALA A 629 -1.21 -17.68 -2.63
N CYS A 630 -1.45 -17.42 -1.35
CA CYS A 630 -2.66 -17.82 -0.64
C CYS A 630 -3.95 -17.12 -1.11
N SER A 631 -3.84 -16.11 -2.00
CA SER A 631 -5.01 -15.53 -2.70
C SER A 631 -5.32 -16.22 -4.04
N GLY A 632 -4.45 -17.14 -4.48
CA GLY A 632 -4.46 -17.81 -5.78
C GLY A 632 -5.81 -18.39 -6.18
N PHE A 633 -6.49 -19.10 -5.29
CA PHE A 633 -7.81 -19.67 -5.59
C PHE A 633 -8.86 -18.59 -5.93
N VAL A 634 -8.87 -17.45 -5.24
CA VAL A 634 -9.85 -16.37 -5.53
C VAL A 634 -9.53 -15.69 -6.86
N PHE A 635 -8.24 -15.53 -7.19
CA PHE A 635 -7.80 -15.02 -8.49
C PHE A 635 -8.15 -16.00 -9.63
N ALA A 636 -7.93 -17.30 -9.44
CA ALA A 636 -8.26 -18.35 -10.40
C ALA A 636 -9.78 -18.48 -10.60
N LEU A 637 -10.58 -18.49 -9.53
CA LEU A 637 -12.04 -18.49 -9.59
C LEU A 637 -12.56 -17.26 -10.34
N THR A 638 -12.03 -16.07 -10.03
CA THR A 638 -12.40 -14.83 -10.71
C THR A 638 -12.03 -14.87 -12.19
N THR A 639 -10.87 -15.45 -12.53
CA THR A 639 -10.37 -15.59 -13.91
C THR A 639 -11.21 -16.57 -14.73
N ALA A 640 -11.43 -17.79 -14.21
CA ALA A 640 -12.31 -18.77 -14.83
C ALA A 640 -13.73 -18.21 -15.01
N ALA A 641 -14.24 -17.48 -14.02
CA ALA A 641 -15.54 -16.83 -14.12
C ALA A 641 -15.61 -15.80 -15.25
N GLN A 642 -14.53 -15.05 -15.57
CA GLN A 642 -14.56 -14.15 -16.73
C GLN A 642 -14.69 -14.92 -18.05
N TYR A 643 -13.97 -16.04 -18.22
CA TYR A 643 -14.05 -16.88 -19.42
C TYR A 643 -15.42 -17.56 -19.60
N VAL A 644 -16.03 -18.02 -18.50
CA VAL A 644 -17.37 -18.62 -18.53
C VAL A 644 -18.42 -17.56 -18.85
N ARG A 645 -18.36 -16.40 -18.17
CA ARG A 645 -19.26 -15.26 -18.42
C ARG A 645 -19.15 -14.70 -19.84
N SER A 646 -17.96 -14.65 -20.43
CA SER A 646 -17.78 -14.21 -21.82
C SER A 646 -18.35 -15.20 -22.85
N GLY A 647 -18.66 -16.43 -22.43
CA GLY A 647 -19.00 -17.54 -23.32
C GLY A 647 -17.80 -18.08 -24.09
N SER A 648 -16.58 -17.87 -23.60
CA SER A 648 -15.36 -18.44 -24.17
C SER A 648 -15.22 -19.93 -23.83
N PHE A 649 -15.65 -20.30 -22.62
CA PHE A 649 -15.77 -21.67 -22.13
C PHE A 649 -17.15 -21.84 -21.46
N LYS A 650 -17.64 -23.07 -21.32
CA LYS A 650 -18.89 -23.42 -20.62
C LYS A 650 -18.64 -24.05 -19.26
N SER A 651 -17.51 -24.70 -19.08
CA SER A 651 -17.11 -25.39 -17.84
C SER A 651 -15.68 -25.03 -17.46
N ALA A 652 -15.39 -25.03 -16.15
CA ALA A 652 -14.02 -24.95 -15.67
C ALA A 652 -13.84 -25.69 -14.34
N VAL A 653 -12.69 -26.33 -14.18
CA VAL A 653 -12.21 -26.83 -12.88
C VAL A 653 -11.18 -25.83 -12.34
N VAL A 654 -11.51 -25.23 -11.20
CA VAL A 654 -10.64 -24.27 -10.50
C VAL A 654 -10.05 -24.97 -9.30
N ILE A 655 -8.73 -25.13 -9.28
CA ILE A 655 -7.99 -25.83 -8.22
C ILE A 655 -7.17 -24.80 -7.45
N GLY A 656 -7.13 -24.91 -6.12
CA GLY A 656 -6.12 -24.29 -5.26
C GLY A 656 -5.31 -25.39 -4.59
N ALA A 657 -3.99 -25.38 -4.73
CA ALA A 657 -3.11 -26.43 -4.22
C ALA A 657 -1.72 -25.87 -3.88
N ASP A 658 -1.16 -26.27 -2.73
CA ASP A 658 0.22 -25.94 -2.36
C ASP A 658 0.83 -27.03 -1.47
N CYS A 659 2.15 -27.18 -1.55
CA CYS A 659 2.98 -28.02 -0.67
C CYS A 659 4.13 -27.24 -0.03
N LEU A 660 3.78 -26.24 0.79
CA LEU A 660 4.74 -25.36 1.45
C LEU A 660 5.63 -26.07 2.49
N SER A 661 5.28 -27.28 2.94
CA SER A 661 6.12 -28.10 3.84
C SER A 661 7.53 -28.38 3.27
N ARG A 662 7.66 -28.44 1.93
CA ARG A 662 8.94 -28.59 1.21
C ARG A 662 9.82 -27.35 1.34
N TRP A 663 9.20 -26.18 1.55
CA TRP A 663 9.82 -24.86 1.49
C TRP A 663 9.94 -24.15 2.85
N VAL A 664 9.41 -24.70 3.95
CA VAL A 664 9.73 -24.21 5.31
C VAL A 664 11.12 -24.65 5.77
N ASP A 665 11.75 -23.88 6.65
CA ASP A 665 12.90 -24.35 7.43
C ASP A 665 12.37 -25.04 8.70
N TRP A 666 12.61 -26.35 8.82
CA TRP A 666 12.12 -27.15 9.94
C TRP A 666 12.79 -26.83 11.28
N SER A 667 13.92 -26.10 11.26
CA SER A 667 14.57 -25.56 12.46
C SER A 667 14.02 -24.21 12.93
N ASP A 668 13.25 -23.50 12.08
CA ASP A 668 12.61 -22.24 12.44
C ASP A 668 11.17 -22.44 12.96
N ARG A 669 11.01 -22.38 14.29
CA ARG A 669 9.69 -22.41 14.95
C ARG A 669 8.74 -21.28 14.55
N ASN A 670 9.22 -20.21 13.89
CA ASN A 670 8.36 -19.11 13.46
C ASN A 670 7.62 -19.43 12.15
N THR A 671 8.11 -20.36 11.34
CA THR A 671 7.50 -20.76 10.05
C THR A 671 7.09 -22.23 9.99
N CYS A 672 7.87 -23.18 10.52
CA CYS A 672 7.55 -24.62 10.39
C CYS A 672 6.24 -25.02 11.08
N VAL A 673 5.84 -24.31 12.14
CA VAL A 673 4.58 -24.54 12.88
C VAL A 673 3.33 -24.12 12.11
N LEU A 674 3.48 -23.34 11.03
CA LEU A 674 2.36 -22.66 10.35
C LEU A 674 1.81 -23.43 9.15
N PHE A 675 2.68 -23.96 8.29
CA PHE A 675 2.29 -24.41 6.96
C PHE A 675 1.99 -25.91 6.89
N GLY A 676 0.99 -26.26 6.10
CA GLY A 676 0.66 -27.63 5.71
C GLY A 676 0.43 -27.72 4.20
N ASP A 677 0.24 -28.93 3.72
CA ASP A 677 0.05 -29.24 2.31
C ASP A 677 -1.40 -29.69 2.05
N GLY A 678 -1.95 -29.31 0.89
CA GLY A 678 -3.34 -29.62 0.58
C GLY A 678 -3.73 -29.26 -0.86
N ALA A 679 -4.87 -29.79 -1.29
CA ALA A 679 -5.54 -29.38 -2.52
C ALA A 679 -7.06 -29.29 -2.32
N GLY A 680 -7.68 -28.27 -2.92
CA GLY A 680 -9.13 -28.13 -3.02
C GLY A 680 -9.52 -27.66 -4.42
N ALA A 681 -10.63 -28.16 -4.94
CA ALA A 681 -11.12 -27.91 -6.28
C ALA A 681 -12.61 -27.55 -6.30
N MET A 682 -13.00 -26.73 -7.27
CA MET A 682 -14.35 -26.26 -7.52
C MET A 682 -14.67 -26.39 -9.00
N VAL A 683 -15.77 -27.06 -9.34
CA VAL A 683 -16.29 -27.13 -10.71
C VAL A 683 -17.30 -26.01 -10.90
N ILE A 684 -17.07 -25.15 -11.89
CA ILE A 684 -17.99 -24.09 -12.29
C ILE A 684 -18.52 -24.31 -13.71
N THR A 685 -19.76 -23.94 -13.97
CA THR A 685 -20.40 -24.04 -15.29
C THR A 685 -21.18 -22.77 -15.66
N ALA A 686 -21.42 -22.58 -16.96
CA ALA A 686 -22.24 -21.50 -17.49
C ALA A 686 -23.72 -21.69 -17.10
N THR A 687 -24.35 -20.62 -16.61
CA THR A 687 -25.78 -20.56 -16.28
C THR A 687 -26.38 -19.26 -16.82
N ASP A 688 -27.69 -19.06 -16.68
CA ASP A 688 -28.34 -17.80 -17.04
C ASP A 688 -27.71 -16.63 -16.25
N ALA A 689 -27.50 -15.47 -16.87
CA ALA A 689 -26.88 -14.30 -16.22
C ALA A 689 -27.60 -13.85 -14.92
N GLU A 690 -28.90 -14.08 -14.82
CA GLU A 690 -29.73 -13.79 -13.63
C GLU A 690 -29.52 -14.78 -12.46
N LYS A 691 -28.71 -15.83 -12.66
CA LYS A 691 -28.40 -16.90 -11.68
C LYS A 691 -26.92 -16.95 -11.30
N ASP A 692 -26.16 -15.89 -11.61
CA ASP A 692 -24.72 -15.86 -11.47
C ASP A 692 -24.26 -15.99 -10.00
N ALA A 693 -23.50 -17.04 -9.71
CA ALA A 693 -22.98 -17.30 -8.39
C ALA A 693 -21.84 -16.34 -8.00
N LEU A 694 -20.99 -15.84 -8.90
CA LEU A 694 -19.93 -14.88 -8.50
C LEU A 694 -20.48 -13.46 -8.40
N LEU A 695 -21.44 -13.24 -7.51
CA LEU A 695 -22.28 -12.05 -7.38
C LEU A 695 -21.49 -10.73 -7.35
N GLY A 696 -20.25 -10.75 -6.87
CA GLY A 696 -19.28 -9.66 -7.03
C GLY A 696 -17.87 -10.09 -6.63
N PHE A 697 -16.85 -9.31 -7.01
CA PHE A 697 -15.46 -9.53 -6.62
C PHE A 697 -14.63 -8.24 -6.54
N ARG A 698 -13.55 -8.30 -5.75
CA ARG A 698 -12.52 -7.26 -5.57
C ARG A 698 -11.16 -7.97 -5.51
N MET A 699 -10.14 -7.45 -6.19
CA MET A 699 -8.77 -7.98 -6.14
C MET A 699 -7.77 -6.83 -6.02
N GLY A 700 -6.63 -7.07 -5.38
CA GLY A 700 -5.57 -6.10 -5.18
C GLY A 700 -4.21 -6.75 -4.94
N SER A 701 -3.16 -5.96 -5.15
CA SER A 701 -1.77 -6.34 -4.93
C SER A 701 -0.95 -5.11 -4.51
N ASP A 702 0.08 -5.35 -3.71
CA ASP A 702 1.03 -4.34 -3.24
C ASP A 702 2.44 -4.95 -3.19
N GLY A 703 3.22 -4.70 -4.25
CA GLY A 703 4.54 -5.29 -4.46
C GLY A 703 5.58 -4.92 -3.39
N ASN A 704 5.36 -3.84 -2.63
CA ASN A 704 6.30 -3.38 -1.61
C ASN A 704 6.40 -4.39 -0.45
N GLY A 705 5.29 -5.06 -0.13
CA GLY A 705 5.23 -6.06 0.95
C GLY A 705 5.87 -7.42 0.61
N ALA A 706 6.45 -7.60 -0.58
CA ALA A 706 7.17 -8.82 -0.96
C ALA A 706 8.33 -9.18 0.00
N CYS A 707 8.91 -8.19 0.67
CA CYS A 707 9.92 -8.39 1.72
C CYS A 707 9.38 -8.99 3.02
N HIS A 708 8.05 -8.97 3.24
CA HIS A 708 7.43 -9.47 4.48
C HIS A 708 6.96 -10.93 4.39
N LEU A 709 6.82 -11.50 3.19
CA LEU A 709 6.55 -12.93 3.00
C LEU A 709 7.00 -13.35 1.60
N GLY A 710 8.00 -14.22 1.52
CA GLY A 710 8.57 -14.66 0.25
C GLY A 710 9.44 -15.91 0.34
N LEU A 711 9.65 -16.53 -0.82
CA LEU A 711 10.63 -17.57 -1.08
C LEU A 711 11.49 -17.11 -2.27
N ASN A 712 12.44 -16.22 -1.98
CA ASN A 712 13.18 -15.52 -3.05
C ASN A 712 14.14 -16.46 -3.79
N ALA A 713 14.29 -16.25 -5.10
CA ALA A 713 15.29 -16.95 -5.90
C ALA A 713 16.71 -16.49 -5.53
N GLU A 714 17.66 -17.42 -5.57
CA GLU A 714 19.10 -17.18 -5.52
C GLU A 714 19.78 -17.89 -6.69
N ALA A 715 21.02 -17.51 -6.99
CA ALA A 715 21.91 -18.34 -7.79
C ALA A 715 23.35 -18.25 -7.27
N ASP A 716 24.02 -19.40 -7.17
CA ASP A 716 25.46 -19.45 -6.88
C ASP A 716 26.27 -19.26 -8.18
N GLY A 717 27.42 -18.60 -8.09
CA GLY A 717 28.29 -18.37 -9.25
C GLY A 717 28.97 -19.65 -9.73
N VAL A 718 28.70 -20.06 -10.97
CA VAL A 718 29.30 -21.25 -11.61
C VAL A 718 30.08 -20.90 -12.87
N SER A 719 31.26 -21.49 -13.07
CA SER A 719 32.06 -21.21 -14.26
C SER A 719 31.56 -21.98 -15.48
N LEU A 720 31.31 -21.24 -16.57
CA LEU A 720 30.89 -21.78 -17.87
C LEU A 720 32.06 -21.99 -18.84
N GLY A 721 33.30 -21.95 -18.33
CA GLY A 721 34.53 -22.02 -19.12
C GLY A 721 34.82 -20.73 -19.89
N ALA A 722 35.97 -20.69 -20.58
CA ALA A 722 36.44 -19.54 -21.37
C ALA A 722 36.43 -18.18 -20.62
N GLY A 723 36.61 -18.19 -19.29
CA GLY A 723 36.56 -17.00 -18.45
C GLY A 723 35.14 -16.42 -18.23
N LYS A 724 34.10 -17.23 -18.43
CA LYS A 724 32.70 -16.85 -18.20
C LYS A 724 32.13 -17.49 -16.95
N GLU A 725 31.15 -16.81 -16.38
CA GLU A 725 30.37 -17.25 -15.23
C GLU A 725 28.87 -17.25 -15.59
N GLY A 726 28.10 -18.03 -14.85
CA GLY A 726 26.65 -18.10 -14.86
C GLY A 726 26.14 -18.36 -13.45
N GLY A 727 24.83 -18.58 -13.31
CA GLY A 727 24.21 -18.89 -12.01
C GLY A 727 23.64 -20.31 -11.97
N ASP A 728 23.85 -21.03 -10.87
CA ASP A 728 23.14 -22.25 -10.53
C ASP A 728 22.00 -21.92 -9.55
N GLY A 729 20.75 -22.08 -10.01
CA GLY A 729 19.58 -21.43 -9.44
C GLY A 729 18.81 -22.27 -8.42
N ARG A 730 18.41 -21.65 -7.30
CA ARG A 730 17.55 -22.24 -6.26
C ARG A 730 16.53 -21.23 -5.72
N TYR A 731 15.58 -21.70 -4.92
CA TYR A 731 14.75 -20.84 -4.08
C TYR A 731 15.15 -20.96 -2.61
N ARG A 732 15.07 -19.85 -1.87
CA ARG A 732 15.20 -19.85 -0.40
C ARG A 732 14.05 -20.61 0.26
N LYS A 733 14.28 -20.99 1.52
CA LYS A 733 13.19 -21.33 2.44
C LYS A 733 12.29 -20.11 2.69
N VAL A 734 11.03 -20.35 3.08
CA VAL A 734 10.02 -19.32 3.34
C VAL A 734 10.52 -18.37 4.44
N THR A 735 10.62 -17.08 4.12
CA THR A 735 10.89 -16.01 5.08
C THR A 735 9.61 -15.22 5.35
N MET A 736 9.34 -14.85 6.60
CA MET A 736 8.12 -14.13 6.98
C MET A 736 8.33 -13.14 8.13
N ASN A 737 7.93 -11.88 7.95
CA ASN A 737 7.66 -10.94 9.03
C ASN A 737 6.20 -11.09 9.48
N GLY A 738 5.97 -11.89 10.53
CA GLY A 738 4.63 -12.20 11.03
C GLY A 738 3.84 -11.00 11.57
N LYS A 739 4.53 -9.95 12.07
CA LYS A 739 3.90 -8.69 12.53
C LYS A 739 3.24 -7.98 11.36
N GLU A 740 3.97 -7.81 10.26
CA GLU A 740 3.49 -7.10 9.07
C GLU A 740 2.48 -7.90 8.24
N VAL A 741 2.68 -9.21 8.06
CA VAL A 741 1.66 -10.05 7.40
C VAL A 741 0.34 -10.04 8.18
N PHE A 742 0.38 -10.04 9.51
CA PHE A 742 -0.82 -9.92 10.34
C PHE A 742 -1.46 -8.53 10.26
N ARG A 743 -0.68 -7.44 10.28
CA ARG A 743 -1.16 -6.05 10.11
C ARG A 743 -1.84 -5.87 8.75
N PHE A 744 -1.20 -6.33 7.67
CA PHE A 744 -1.76 -6.36 6.32
C PHE A 744 -3.09 -7.13 6.27
N ALA A 745 -3.11 -8.38 6.71
CA ALA A 745 -4.28 -9.25 6.57
C ALA A 745 -5.49 -8.76 7.38
N THR A 746 -5.26 -8.31 8.63
CA THR A 746 -6.33 -7.76 9.48
C THR A 746 -6.85 -6.39 9.05
N SER A 747 -6.12 -5.69 8.18
CA SER A 747 -6.57 -4.46 7.52
C SER A 747 -7.31 -4.73 6.21
N ARG A 748 -6.66 -5.44 5.26
CA ARG A 748 -7.14 -5.59 3.88
C ARG A 748 -8.30 -6.56 3.69
N ALA A 749 -8.33 -7.71 4.37
CA ALA A 749 -9.41 -8.67 4.17
C ALA A 749 -10.78 -8.11 4.64
N PRO A 750 -10.89 -7.44 5.82
CA PRO A 750 -12.14 -6.78 6.21
C PRO A 750 -12.48 -5.59 5.31
N GLU A 751 -11.51 -4.74 4.95
CA GLU A 751 -11.73 -3.59 4.05
C GLU A 751 -12.33 -4.03 2.71
N THR A 752 -11.79 -5.11 2.14
CA THR A 752 -12.22 -5.66 0.84
C THR A 752 -13.63 -6.23 0.90
N LEU A 753 -13.96 -6.94 1.99
CA LEU A 753 -15.30 -7.49 2.18
C LEU A 753 -16.33 -6.40 2.50
N SER A 754 -16.03 -5.41 3.35
CA SER A 754 -16.93 -4.28 3.61
C SER A 754 -17.27 -3.52 2.33
N LYS A 755 -16.27 -3.15 1.51
CA LYS A 755 -16.49 -2.46 0.23
C LYS A 755 -17.34 -3.30 -0.74
N LEU A 756 -17.06 -4.60 -0.85
CA LEU A 756 -17.84 -5.51 -1.70
C LEU A 756 -19.29 -5.69 -1.21
N MET A 757 -19.53 -5.60 0.10
CA MET A 757 -20.89 -5.64 0.67
C MET A 757 -21.64 -4.32 0.45
N GLU A 758 -20.97 -3.18 0.66
CA GLU A 758 -21.53 -1.84 0.41
C GLU A 758 -21.94 -1.66 -1.07
N GLU A 759 -21.06 -2.02 -2.01
CA GLU A 759 -21.30 -1.93 -3.46
C GLU A 759 -22.52 -2.74 -3.94
N HIS A 760 -22.82 -3.85 -3.25
CA HIS A 760 -23.94 -4.74 -3.55
C HIS A 760 -25.12 -4.58 -2.58
N ASN A 761 -25.10 -3.55 -1.72
CA ASN A 761 -26.14 -3.22 -0.73
C ASN A 761 -26.49 -4.38 0.22
N ILE A 762 -25.48 -5.12 0.69
CA ILE A 762 -25.63 -6.29 1.57
C ILE A 762 -25.35 -5.91 3.03
N SER A 763 -26.24 -6.30 3.94
CA SER A 763 -25.98 -6.25 5.38
C SER A 763 -25.11 -7.42 5.87
N GLY A 764 -24.51 -7.28 7.05
CA GLY A 764 -23.83 -8.40 7.72
C GLY A 764 -24.78 -9.53 8.15
N GLU A 765 -26.07 -9.25 8.30
CA GLU A 765 -27.06 -10.25 8.74
C GLU A 765 -27.35 -11.27 7.61
N GLU A 766 -27.36 -10.81 6.35
CA GLU A 766 -27.56 -11.61 5.14
C GLU A 766 -26.39 -12.54 4.78
N VAL A 767 -25.19 -12.35 5.34
CA VAL A 767 -24.04 -13.23 5.10
C VAL A 767 -24.17 -14.45 6.00
N ASP A 768 -24.51 -15.61 5.45
CA ASP A 768 -24.59 -16.88 6.20
C ASP A 768 -23.22 -17.35 6.69
N TRP A 769 -22.19 -17.26 5.84
CA TRP A 769 -20.87 -17.83 6.13
C TRP A 769 -19.72 -16.88 5.74
N LEU A 770 -18.72 -16.79 6.61
CA LEU A 770 -17.44 -16.11 6.36
C LEU A 770 -16.35 -17.15 6.10
N LEU A 771 -15.82 -17.17 4.88
CA LEU A 771 -14.78 -18.10 4.43
C LEU A 771 -13.50 -17.35 4.09
N LEU A 772 -12.47 -17.49 4.91
CA LEU A 772 -11.21 -16.77 4.75
C LEU A 772 -10.06 -17.71 4.47
N HIS A 773 -8.96 -17.16 3.93
CA HIS A 773 -7.69 -17.87 3.92
C HIS A 773 -7.31 -18.30 5.35
N GLN A 774 -7.09 -19.61 5.52
CA GLN A 774 -6.77 -20.24 6.79
C GLN A 774 -5.29 -19.99 7.15
N ALA A 775 -4.94 -18.75 7.52
CA ALA A 775 -3.59 -18.38 7.95
C ALA A 775 -3.40 -18.45 9.48
N ASN A 776 -4.33 -17.84 10.21
CA ASN A 776 -4.28 -17.69 11.67
C ASN A 776 -5.69 -17.37 12.19
N ARG A 777 -6.15 -18.07 13.24
CA ARG A 777 -7.52 -17.90 13.77
C ARG A 777 -7.81 -16.47 14.20
N ARG A 778 -6.81 -15.74 14.72
CA ARG A 778 -6.94 -14.34 15.18
C ARG A 778 -7.25 -13.36 14.05
N ILE A 779 -6.83 -13.66 12.80
CA ILE A 779 -7.16 -12.84 11.62
C ILE A 779 -8.64 -13.00 11.29
N MET A 780 -9.13 -14.24 11.23
CA MET A 780 -10.52 -14.56 10.92
C MET A 780 -11.48 -13.99 11.98
N ASP A 781 -11.13 -14.17 13.26
CA ASP A 781 -11.82 -13.56 14.40
C ASP A 781 -11.85 -12.01 14.32
N SER A 782 -10.82 -11.37 13.74
CA SER A 782 -10.78 -9.91 13.54
C SER A 782 -11.70 -9.45 12.42
N ALA A 783 -11.71 -10.17 11.30
CA ALA A 783 -12.60 -9.92 10.18
C ALA A 783 -14.08 -10.09 10.57
N ALA A 784 -14.43 -11.16 11.28
CA ALA A 784 -15.78 -11.37 11.77
C ALA A 784 -16.25 -10.21 12.67
N ARG A 785 -15.44 -9.76 13.64
CA ARG A 785 -15.76 -8.59 14.48
C ARG A 785 -16.00 -7.33 13.66
N ARG A 786 -15.14 -7.05 12.66
CA ARG A 786 -15.23 -5.83 11.85
C ARG A 786 -16.42 -5.84 10.87
N LEU A 787 -16.82 -7.02 10.40
CA LEU A 787 -18.05 -7.25 9.61
C LEU A 787 -19.32 -7.42 10.48
N LYS A 788 -19.19 -7.35 11.82
CA LYS A 788 -20.25 -7.60 12.81
C LYS A 788 -20.88 -9.00 12.73
N LEU A 789 -20.11 -9.98 12.27
CA LEU A 789 -20.53 -11.38 12.17
C LEU A 789 -20.27 -12.14 13.49
N PRO A 790 -21.20 -13.02 13.92
CA PRO A 790 -20.96 -13.95 15.02
C PRO A 790 -19.87 -14.97 14.65
N LYS A 791 -19.10 -15.46 15.63
CA LYS A 791 -17.94 -16.34 15.39
C LYS A 791 -18.35 -17.70 14.80
N GLU A 792 -19.58 -18.09 15.05
CA GLU A 792 -20.21 -19.34 14.66
C GLU A 792 -20.46 -19.40 13.14
N LYS A 793 -20.48 -18.24 12.46
CA LYS A 793 -20.53 -18.12 10.99
C LYS A 793 -19.15 -18.19 10.31
N ILE A 794 -18.05 -18.38 11.06
CA ILE A 794 -16.70 -18.52 10.47
C ILE A 794 -16.46 -19.98 10.07
N LEU A 795 -16.24 -20.23 8.77
CA LEU A 795 -15.75 -21.53 8.30
C LEU A 795 -14.24 -21.64 8.58
N CYS A 796 -13.87 -22.64 9.38
CA CYS A 796 -12.51 -22.84 9.87
C CYS A 796 -12.22 -24.32 10.09
N ASN A 797 -11.06 -24.76 9.59
CA ASN A 797 -10.45 -26.09 9.76
C ASN A 797 -8.92 -25.99 9.95
N LEU A 798 -8.44 -24.78 10.27
CA LEU A 798 -7.03 -24.43 10.49
C LEU A 798 -6.35 -25.29 11.57
N ASP A 799 -7.12 -25.80 12.53
CA ASP A 799 -6.70 -26.72 13.57
C ASP A 799 -6.26 -28.10 13.03
N GLU A 800 -6.83 -28.53 11.91
CA GLU A 800 -6.54 -29.82 11.25
C GLU A 800 -5.41 -29.73 10.23
N TYR A 801 -5.44 -28.70 9.39
CA TYR A 801 -4.61 -28.62 8.17
C TYR A 801 -3.44 -27.64 8.27
N GLY A 802 -3.44 -26.73 9.23
CA GLY A 802 -2.54 -25.57 9.19
C GLY A 802 -2.82 -24.66 7.99
N ASN A 803 -1.84 -23.84 7.63
CA ASN A 803 -1.89 -22.96 6.47
C ASN A 803 -1.53 -23.73 5.20
N THR A 804 -2.56 -24.13 4.44
CA THR A 804 -2.45 -24.80 3.12
C THR A 804 -2.49 -23.83 1.93
N SER A 805 -2.14 -22.55 2.15
CA SER A 805 -2.04 -21.50 1.13
C SER A 805 -3.22 -21.47 0.15
N ALA A 806 -3.04 -21.74 -1.15
CA ALA A 806 -4.11 -21.66 -2.15
C ALA A 806 -5.23 -22.68 -1.94
N ALA A 807 -4.94 -23.83 -1.32
CA ALA A 807 -5.94 -24.87 -1.04
C ALA A 807 -6.89 -24.52 0.10
N SER A 808 -6.49 -23.66 1.03
CA SER A 808 -7.21 -23.39 2.27
C SER A 808 -8.68 -23.02 2.10
N ILE A 809 -9.02 -22.19 1.11
CA ILE A 809 -10.39 -21.75 0.82
C ILE A 809 -11.25 -22.88 0.22
N PRO A 810 -10.87 -23.52 -0.91
CA PRO A 810 -11.68 -24.60 -1.50
C PRO A 810 -11.73 -25.86 -0.64
N LEU A 811 -10.67 -26.15 0.14
CA LEU A 811 -10.64 -27.29 1.07
C LEU A 811 -11.66 -27.08 2.21
N ALA A 812 -11.61 -25.94 2.90
CA ALA A 812 -12.57 -25.62 3.96
C ALA A 812 -14.03 -25.48 3.47
N LEU A 813 -14.23 -25.05 2.22
CA LEU A 813 -15.57 -25.01 1.61
C LEU A 813 -16.12 -26.42 1.36
N ASP A 814 -15.31 -27.32 0.81
CA ASP A 814 -15.73 -28.69 0.49
C ASP A 814 -16.12 -29.49 1.74
N GLU A 815 -15.36 -29.34 2.83
CA GLU A 815 -15.71 -29.93 4.12
C GLU A 815 -17.02 -29.36 4.65
N ALA A 816 -17.18 -28.03 4.68
CA ALA A 816 -18.38 -27.40 5.19
C ALA A 816 -19.65 -27.74 4.36
N VAL A 817 -19.50 -28.05 3.07
CA VAL A 817 -20.57 -28.61 2.22
C VAL A 817 -20.86 -30.07 2.59
N LYS A 818 -19.84 -30.91 2.74
CA LYS A 818 -19.98 -32.34 3.11
C LYS A 818 -20.57 -32.56 4.50
N GLU A 819 -20.24 -31.69 5.45
CA GLU A 819 -20.83 -31.68 6.80
C GLU A 819 -22.26 -31.11 6.82
N GLY A 820 -22.76 -30.55 5.72
CA GLY A 820 -24.09 -29.93 5.64
C GLY A 820 -24.22 -28.59 6.36
N LYS A 821 -23.10 -27.96 6.74
CA LYS A 821 -23.06 -26.59 7.28
C LYS A 821 -23.47 -25.59 6.20
N VAL A 822 -22.86 -25.70 5.01
CA VAL A 822 -23.15 -24.86 3.84
C VAL A 822 -24.21 -25.56 2.97
N GLN A 823 -25.40 -24.96 2.89
CA GLN A 823 -26.57 -25.50 2.19
C GLN A 823 -26.94 -24.63 0.97
N PRO A 824 -27.51 -25.17 -0.12
CA PRO A 824 -27.89 -24.41 -1.32
C PRO A 824 -28.68 -23.12 -1.04
N GLY A 825 -28.31 -22.04 -1.72
CA GLY A 825 -28.90 -20.70 -1.60
C GLY A 825 -28.32 -19.79 -0.52
N GLN A 826 -27.52 -20.32 0.42
CA GLN A 826 -26.87 -19.54 1.48
C GLN A 826 -25.72 -18.66 0.95
N LEU A 827 -25.48 -17.52 1.61
CA LEU A 827 -24.49 -16.54 1.20
C LEU A 827 -23.12 -16.73 1.88
N VAL A 828 -22.09 -17.03 1.08
CA VAL A 828 -20.68 -17.07 1.50
C VAL A 828 -19.96 -15.78 1.10
N ALA A 829 -19.42 -15.07 2.09
CA ALA A 829 -18.45 -13.99 1.92
C ALA A 829 -17.03 -14.58 1.97
N CYS A 830 -16.31 -14.54 0.84
CA CYS A 830 -15.00 -15.19 0.71
C CYS A 830 -13.86 -14.17 0.55
N CYS A 831 -12.72 -14.35 1.23
CA CYS A 831 -11.51 -13.56 0.96
C CYS A 831 -10.20 -14.31 1.21
N GLY A 832 -9.32 -14.31 0.20
CA GLY A 832 -7.94 -14.78 0.28
C GLY A 832 -6.93 -13.63 0.34
N PHE A 833 -5.80 -13.86 1.00
CA PHE A 833 -4.72 -12.87 1.19
C PHE A 833 -3.40 -13.61 1.42
N GLY A 834 -2.29 -13.16 0.83
CA GLY A 834 -1.01 -13.88 0.88
C GLY A 834 0.18 -13.10 0.34
N ALA A 835 1.27 -13.82 0.02
CA ALA A 835 2.53 -13.26 -0.49
C ALA A 835 2.35 -12.41 -1.76
N GLY A 836 3.30 -11.50 -2.00
CA GLY A 836 3.22 -10.48 -3.07
C GLY A 836 3.39 -9.04 -2.60
N LEU A 837 2.60 -8.49 -1.66
CA LEU A 837 1.42 -9.08 -1.02
C LEU A 837 0.17 -8.97 -1.91
N THR A 838 -0.67 -10.00 -1.90
CA THR A 838 -1.87 -10.12 -2.74
C THR A 838 -3.11 -10.33 -1.90
N TRP A 839 -4.27 -9.86 -2.36
CA TRP A 839 -5.55 -10.16 -1.74
C TRP A 839 -6.71 -10.12 -2.73
N GLY A 840 -7.76 -10.89 -2.45
CA GLY A 840 -8.97 -10.93 -3.27
C GLY A 840 -10.18 -11.36 -2.47
N GLY A 841 -11.29 -10.63 -2.61
CA GLY A 841 -12.60 -10.96 -2.06
C GLY A 841 -13.59 -11.33 -3.15
N GLY A 842 -14.42 -12.34 -2.89
CA GLY A 842 -15.48 -12.82 -3.79
C GLY A 842 -16.76 -13.16 -3.04
N ARG A 843 -17.90 -12.92 -3.66
CA ARG A 843 -19.23 -13.25 -3.12
C ARG A 843 -19.80 -14.46 -3.85
N LEU A 844 -20.17 -15.52 -3.13
CA LEU A 844 -20.78 -16.73 -3.67
C LEU A 844 -22.07 -17.08 -2.91
N PRO A 845 -23.22 -17.34 -3.55
CA PRO A 845 -24.18 -18.26 -2.99
C PRO A 845 -23.65 -19.69 -3.17
N SER A 846 -23.89 -20.55 -2.19
CA SER A 846 -23.81 -21.99 -2.38
C SER A 846 -24.85 -22.44 -3.42
N HIS A 847 -24.42 -23.28 -4.37
CA HIS A 847 -25.19 -24.11 -5.31
C HIS A 847 -26.62 -23.66 -5.70
N CYS A 848 -26.85 -23.29 -6.98
CA CYS A 848 -28.20 -22.97 -7.46
C CYS A 848 -29.05 -24.23 -7.73
N ASP A 849 -29.95 -24.57 -6.80
CA ASP A 849 -30.71 -25.83 -6.81
C ASP A 849 -31.86 -25.88 -7.86
N ARG A 850 -32.33 -27.10 -8.17
CA ARG A 850 -33.43 -27.37 -9.08
C ARG A 850 -34.80 -27.18 -8.41
N THR A 851 -35.51 -26.14 -8.88
CA THR A 851 -36.94 -25.85 -8.72
C THR A 851 -37.41 -25.31 -7.35
N PRO A 852 -38.23 -24.23 -7.32
CA PRO A 852 -38.65 -23.57 -6.08
C PRO A 852 -39.95 -24.14 -5.49
N LYS A 853 -40.12 -24.01 -4.16
CA LYS A 853 -41.40 -24.21 -3.46
C LYS A 853 -41.98 -22.88 -2.93
N SER A 854 -43.00 -22.38 -3.65
CA SER A 854 -44.15 -21.59 -3.17
C SER A 854 -43.98 -20.58 -2.01
N GLY A 855 -44.08 -19.28 -2.31
CA GLY A 855 -44.15 -18.19 -1.32
C GLY A 855 -44.35 -16.79 -1.93
N SER A 856 -45.50 -16.53 -2.56
CA SER A 856 -45.84 -15.29 -3.30
C SER A 856 -46.20 -14.08 -2.39
N PRO A 857 -46.45 -12.83 -2.89
CA PRO A 857 -46.37 -12.30 -4.28
C PRO A 857 -45.75 -10.88 -4.44
N VAL A 858 -45.78 -10.34 -5.68
CA VAL A 858 -45.84 -8.91 -6.17
C VAL A 858 -44.94 -8.73 -7.41
N PHE A 859 -45.43 -8.84 -8.66
CA PHE A 859 -46.11 -7.81 -9.51
C PHE A 859 -45.24 -6.57 -9.84
N TYR A 860 -45.06 -6.08 -11.08
CA TYR A 860 -45.54 -6.39 -12.46
C TYR A 860 -44.35 -6.06 -13.44
N ARG A 861 -44.31 -6.31 -14.77
CA ARG A 861 -45.34 -6.15 -15.83
C ARG A 861 -45.03 -6.99 -17.10
N LYS A 862 -46.06 -7.30 -17.90
CA LYS A 862 -45.98 -8.11 -19.16
C LYS A 862 -45.58 -7.29 -20.40
N LEU A 863 -45.00 -7.98 -21.40
CA LEU A 863 -45.07 -7.84 -22.89
C LEU A 863 -43.72 -8.30 -23.49
N THR A 864 -43.59 -9.17 -24.50
CA THR A 864 -44.53 -9.89 -25.41
C THR A 864 -44.03 -11.32 -25.68
N HIS A 865 -44.89 -12.22 -26.19
CA HIS A 865 -44.59 -13.62 -26.50
C HIS A 865 -45.00 -13.97 -27.93
N SER A 866 -44.04 -14.25 -28.83
CA SER A 866 -44.28 -14.77 -30.20
C SER A 866 -42.95 -15.15 -30.90
N LEU A 867 -42.96 -16.20 -31.75
CA LEU A 867 -41.84 -16.74 -32.56
C LEU A 867 -40.60 -17.22 -31.75
N ASN A 868 -39.99 -18.41 -31.95
CA ASN A 868 -40.13 -19.44 -32.99
C ASN A 868 -39.89 -20.86 -32.42
N LEU A 869 -40.87 -21.76 -32.59
CA LEU A 869 -40.66 -23.21 -32.54
C LEU A 869 -40.54 -23.74 -33.98
N HIS A 870 -39.36 -23.69 -34.60
CA HIS A 870 -39.15 -24.20 -35.97
C HIS A 870 -37.69 -24.52 -36.40
N LEU A 871 -36.78 -24.83 -35.46
CA LEU A 871 -35.37 -25.15 -35.78
C LEU A 871 -34.84 -26.46 -35.18
N ALA A 872 -35.68 -27.27 -34.51
CA ALA A 872 -35.25 -28.54 -33.91
C ALA A 872 -35.26 -29.74 -34.87
N ASP A 873 -36.05 -29.73 -35.95
CA ASP A 873 -36.28 -30.90 -36.84
C ASP A 873 -35.26 -31.03 -38.01
N LEU A 874 -34.15 -30.27 -37.96
CA LEU A 874 -33.12 -30.23 -39.00
C LEU A 874 -31.77 -30.84 -38.60
N ALA A 875 -31.57 -31.23 -37.33
CA ALA A 875 -30.33 -31.86 -36.87
C ALA A 875 -30.30 -33.38 -37.17
N ASP A 876 -31.39 -34.09 -36.88
CA ASP A 876 -31.41 -35.56 -36.77
C ASP A 876 -31.35 -36.32 -38.11
N LYS A 877 -31.27 -35.63 -39.24
CA LYS A 877 -31.27 -36.23 -40.60
C LYS A 877 -29.89 -36.23 -41.29
N ALA A 878 -28.85 -35.70 -40.64
CA ALA A 878 -27.49 -35.60 -41.20
C ALA A 878 -26.60 -36.86 -41.02
N ILE A 879 -27.04 -37.87 -40.27
CA ILE A 879 -26.20 -38.99 -39.80
C ILE A 879 -26.22 -40.22 -40.74
N ALA A 880 -27.07 -40.23 -41.77
CA ALA A 880 -27.45 -41.46 -42.49
C ALA A 880 -26.52 -41.92 -43.65
N TYR A 881 -25.56 -41.12 -44.13
CA TYR A 881 -24.77 -41.44 -45.34
C TYR A 881 -23.27 -41.11 -45.21
N PRO A 882 -22.42 -42.06 -44.76
CA PRO A 882 -21.00 -41.81 -44.55
C PRO A 882 -20.15 -41.75 -45.84
N HIS A 883 -20.60 -42.36 -46.95
CA HIS A 883 -19.74 -42.68 -48.10
C HIS A 883 -20.42 -42.51 -49.47
N GLN A 884 -20.82 -41.29 -49.86
CA GLN A 884 -20.95 -40.83 -51.27
C GLN A 884 -21.37 -39.34 -51.34
N PRO A 885 -20.42 -38.38 -51.34
CA PRO A 885 -20.76 -36.95 -51.35
C PRO A 885 -21.33 -36.45 -52.70
N GLU A 886 -21.05 -37.15 -53.80
CA GLU A 886 -21.42 -36.71 -55.16
C GLU A 886 -22.91 -36.89 -55.46
N ALA A 887 -23.57 -37.91 -54.88
CA ALA A 887 -24.98 -38.19 -55.11
C ALA A 887 -25.90 -37.06 -54.57
N TRP A 888 -25.58 -36.52 -53.39
CA TRP A 888 -26.33 -35.41 -52.78
C TRP A 888 -26.15 -34.09 -53.54
N ALA A 889 -24.97 -33.86 -54.13
CA ALA A 889 -24.71 -32.68 -54.94
C ALA A 889 -25.55 -32.65 -56.23
N ALA A 890 -25.70 -33.81 -56.89
CA ALA A 890 -26.50 -33.93 -58.11
C ALA A 890 -27.99 -33.61 -57.89
N GLU A 891 -28.58 -34.12 -56.79
CA GLU A 891 -30.00 -33.88 -56.46
C GLU A 891 -30.27 -32.40 -56.12
N ARG A 892 -29.32 -31.73 -55.44
CA ARG A 892 -29.47 -30.30 -55.09
C ARG A 892 -29.22 -29.35 -56.27
N MET A 893 -28.32 -29.69 -57.20
CA MET A 893 -28.08 -28.90 -58.42
C MET A 893 -29.34 -28.75 -59.30
N ALA A 894 -30.24 -29.73 -59.27
CA ALA A 894 -31.50 -29.68 -60.03
C ALA A 894 -32.52 -28.65 -59.50
N GLN A 895 -32.35 -28.12 -58.28
CA GLN A 895 -33.37 -27.28 -57.64
C GLN A 895 -33.00 -25.79 -57.44
N THR A 896 -31.70 -25.43 -57.39
CA THR A 896 -31.30 -24.06 -56.94
C THR A 896 -30.50 -23.21 -57.93
N GLY A 897 -29.95 -23.78 -59.01
CA GLY A 897 -29.44 -23.02 -60.16
C GLY A 897 -28.20 -22.13 -59.96
N SER A 898 -27.06 -22.57 -60.51
CA SER A 898 -25.77 -21.84 -60.63
C SER A 898 -24.89 -21.72 -59.35
N PRO A 899 -23.55 -21.54 -59.51
CA PRO A 899 -22.58 -22.16 -58.59
C PRO A 899 -21.51 -21.18 -58.04
N TRP A 900 -20.26 -21.65 -57.90
CA TRP A 900 -19.03 -20.99 -57.40
C TRP A 900 -18.99 -20.73 -55.89
N ALA A 901 -17.86 -20.89 -55.17
CA ALA A 901 -16.69 -21.75 -55.37
C ALA A 901 -15.92 -21.87 -54.03
N LEU A 902 -15.29 -23.03 -53.77
CA LEU A 902 -14.34 -23.23 -52.66
C LEU A 902 -13.24 -24.18 -53.14
N PRO A 903 -11.94 -23.84 -52.96
CA PRO A 903 -11.02 -24.84 -52.41
C PRO A 903 -9.88 -24.24 -51.55
N GLY A 904 -9.28 -25.09 -50.70
CA GLY A 904 -8.00 -24.79 -50.01
C GLY A 904 -7.81 -25.64 -48.75
N LEU A 905 -6.73 -26.43 -48.67
CA LEU A 905 -6.45 -27.35 -47.56
C LEU A 905 -5.09 -27.07 -46.90
N LEU A 906 -5.01 -27.45 -45.62
CA LEU A 906 -3.82 -27.92 -44.87
C LEU A 906 -2.61 -26.97 -44.68
N GLY A 907 -2.09 -26.95 -43.45
CA GLY A 907 -0.78 -26.39 -43.12
C GLY A 907 -0.69 -25.90 -41.67
N GLY A 908 -0.03 -26.65 -40.79
CA GLY A 908 0.19 -26.24 -39.40
C GLY A 908 1.51 -25.49 -39.22
N ALA A 909 1.44 -24.24 -38.76
CA ALA A 909 2.57 -23.48 -38.21
C ALA A 909 2.04 -22.35 -37.31
N ALA A 910 2.68 -22.13 -36.16
CA ALA A 910 2.27 -21.08 -35.22
C ALA A 910 2.89 -19.72 -35.60
N VAL A 911 2.11 -18.84 -36.25
CA VAL A 911 2.48 -17.43 -36.50
C VAL A 911 1.23 -16.55 -36.36
N VAL A 912 1.21 -15.68 -35.35
CA VAL A 912 0.21 -14.59 -35.26
C VAL A 912 0.90 -13.26 -35.58
N VAL A 913 0.89 -12.89 -36.87
CA VAL A 913 1.20 -11.52 -37.28
C VAL A 913 -0.07 -10.69 -37.18
N ALA A 914 -0.09 -9.69 -36.30
CA ALA A 914 -1.17 -8.72 -36.22
C ALA A 914 -1.00 -7.62 -37.28
N VAL A 915 -1.77 -7.71 -38.37
CA VAL A 915 -1.87 -6.64 -39.38
C VAL A 915 -3.02 -5.70 -39.01
N PHE A 916 -2.81 -4.39 -39.15
CA PHE A 916 -3.85 -3.38 -38.91
C PHE A 916 -5.00 -3.50 -39.92
N PRO A 917 -6.27 -3.42 -39.50
CA PRO A 917 -7.40 -3.45 -40.41
C PRO A 917 -7.70 -2.05 -40.95
N ASP A 918 -7.48 -1.83 -42.25
CA ASP A 918 -7.88 -0.58 -42.91
C ASP A 918 -8.50 -0.79 -44.29
N PRO A 919 -9.84 -0.86 -44.36
CA PRO A 919 -10.74 -0.72 -46.05
C PRO A 919 -10.72 0.61 -46.84
N VAL A 920 -11.29 0.59 -48.04
CA VAL A 920 -12.23 1.60 -48.59
C VAL A 920 -12.77 1.01 -49.90
N ILE A 921 -14.05 1.19 -50.20
CA ILE A 921 -14.70 0.61 -51.39
C ILE A 921 -14.65 1.59 -52.57
N GLY A 922 -14.27 1.11 -53.76
CA GLY A 922 -14.07 1.92 -54.98
C GLY A 922 -14.34 1.15 -56.29
N ILE A 923 -15.62 1.03 -56.63
CA ILE A 923 -16.23 0.53 -57.89
C ILE A 923 -15.87 1.46 -59.09
N PRO A 924 -15.93 1.10 -60.40
CA PRO A 924 -16.05 -0.21 -61.09
C PRO A 924 -14.97 -0.49 -62.19
N LEU A 925 -14.86 -1.75 -62.65
CA LEU A 925 -15.10 -2.14 -64.06
C LEU A 925 -15.30 -3.66 -64.20
#